data_AF-A0A373CQT2-F1
#
_entry.id   AF-A0A373CQT2-F1
#
_cell.length_a   1.000
_cell.length_b   1.000
_cell.length_c   1.000
_cell.angle_alpha   90.00
_cell.angle_beta   90.00
_cell.angle_gamma   90.00
#
_symmetry.space_group_name_H-M   'P 1'
#
loop_
_entity.id
_entity.type
_entity.pdbx_description
1 polymer ?
#
loop_
_entity_poly.entity_id
_entity_poly.type
_entity_poly.pdbx_seq_one_letter_code
_entity_poly.pdbx_strand_id
1 'polypeptide(L)'
;MKRFVIGILAHVDAGKTTMSEAILYETGKLKKMGRVDNRDAFLDTFALERARGITIFSKQAVFPLGDASVTLLDTPGHVDFSAEMERTLQVLDYAVLIVSGADGVQGHTETLWRLLRRYRIPVFIFVNKMDQKGTDRDAVLASLKERLDHGVVDFSGVIGNEDVLTFSVSAEPFSAVCRDPEEAAEEIATCDEVLLEAYLADGTLKTDDVRKVIHDRKLFPCFFGSALKLSGVREFLTALGEFASCPDYTKDFGAKVFKISRDEAGVRMTHLKVTGGSLKIRDSLSPDSEEKINQIRLYSGSKFEALKEAEPGMVVAVTGISDTRPGQVFGTASESALPLLEPVLTYRILLPFGTDSHTMLKNMRMLEEEDPQLHIVWNEALGEIQAQVMGDVQMEILKSQVQERFGVEIEFGEGNIVYKETIAKTVEGVGHFEPLRHYAEVHLLMEPGEPGSGLVFEADCSEDMLDKNWQRLILTHLEEKRFRGILTGSEITDMKITLIAGRAHQKHTEGGDFRQATYRAVRQGLCEAGCVLLEPYYAFRLEVPSENLGRAMADLDRMQGEFSAPEQDGSMALLTGTAPVSTMRNYQRDVISYTKGRGRLTLSLSGYEPCHNAEEVIAASGYDFDSDLQDPAGSVFCSHGAGFVVPWNEVKQYMHVESPLAKQLAKEQQERELKEANERLQAMAADVAAGKVPSGAAGGSAAGSGFSDSKNSGSGAGPGSSGSAASGNGIDSGASANGTAGSSSDSRGNGGSSLSFYDDKELQAIFTRTYGEPKRKLVSDYDSRTVIRAKNASPAKPVKEKNEPADEYLLVDGYNIIFAWEELSDLAAVSIDAARYKLMDILSNYQGFRKICVIVVFDAYKVPGGVEKVQKYHNINVVYTKEAETADQYIEKVAIRIGRRYRTTVATSDGVIQLIIRSQGCILWSARDFREEIERVGKLISEEKGKHTGNAKNYLFAHADEETQKYLEAVRLGKNPEIPYKK
;
A
#
# COMPACT_ATOMS: atom_id res chain seq x y z
N MET A 1 -36.16 -3.87 40.47
CA MET A 1 -35.21 -2.78 40.75
C MET A 1 -35.04 -2.00 39.47
N LYS A 2 -35.21 -0.67 39.48
CA LYS A 2 -35.06 0.15 38.27
C LYS A 2 -33.59 0.12 37.81
N ARG A 3 -33.34 0.10 36.49
CA ARG A 3 -31.97 0.11 35.93
C ARG A 3 -31.93 0.99 34.70
N PHE A 4 -30.96 1.89 34.66
CA PHE A 4 -30.69 2.74 33.51
C PHE A 4 -29.20 3.06 33.42
N VAL A 5 -28.78 3.48 32.24
CA VAL A 5 -27.40 3.77 31.86
C VAL A 5 -27.25 5.27 31.66
N ILE A 6 -26.34 5.89 32.39
CA ILE A 6 -26.00 7.32 32.21
C ILE A 6 -24.61 7.46 31.63
N GLY A 7 -24.44 8.36 30.66
CA GLY A 7 -23.13 8.67 30.09
C GLY A 7 -22.71 10.09 30.46
N ILE A 8 -21.48 10.27 30.97
CA ILE A 8 -20.94 11.62 31.16
C ILE A 8 -20.23 12.06 29.89
N LEU A 9 -20.60 13.23 29.37
CA LEU A 9 -20.08 13.83 28.14
C LEU A 9 -19.61 15.25 28.44
N ALA A 10 -18.45 15.64 27.93
CA ALA A 10 -17.90 16.98 28.13
C ALA A 10 -16.81 17.30 27.10
N HIS A 11 -16.50 18.58 26.89
CA HIS A 11 -15.27 18.95 26.19
C HIS A 11 -14.02 18.68 27.03
N VAL A 12 -12.85 18.65 26.38
CA VAL A 12 -11.53 18.50 27.02
C VAL A 12 -11.39 19.46 28.19
N ASP A 13 -10.88 18.98 29.32
CA ASP A 13 -10.70 19.73 30.58
C ASP A 13 -11.96 20.28 31.27
N ALA A 14 -13.20 20.02 30.81
CA ALA A 14 -14.42 20.44 31.51
C ALA A 14 -14.63 19.76 32.89
N GLY A 15 -13.76 18.82 33.28
CA GLY A 15 -13.78 18.13 34.58
C GLY A 15 -14.65 16.87 34.60
N LYS A 16 -14.79 16.20 33.47
CA LYS A 16 -15.59 14.99 33.29
C LYS A 16 -15.22 13.86 34.26
N THR A 17 -13.96 13.39 34.25
CA THR A 17 -13.48 12.35 35.17
C THR A 17 -13.65 12.77 36.64
N THR A 18 -13.47 14.06 36.94
CA THR A 18 -13.69 14.62 38.29
C THR A 18 -15.14 14.48 38.74
N MET A 19 -16.11 14.70 37.83
CA MET A 19 -17.53 14.47 38.13
C MET A 19 -17.85 12.99 38.27
N SER A 20 -17.31 12.13 37.41
CA SER A 20 -17.43 10.67 37.53
C SER A 20 -16.96 10.19 38.91
N GLU A 21 -15.84 10.70 39.41
CA GLU A 21 -15.33 10.36 40.74
C GLU A 21 -16.14 10.97 41.87
N ALA A 22 -16.60 12.22 41.75
CA ALA A 22 -17.47 12.84 42.73
C ALA A 22 -18.77 12.03 42.92
N ILE A 23 -19.37 11.56 41.83
CA ILE A 23 -20.54 10.66 41.86
C ILE A 23 -20.20 9.34 42.57
N LEU A 24 -19.08 8.71 42.24
CA LEU A 24 -18.67 7.43 42.85
C LEU A 24 -18.25 7.57 44.33
N TYR A 25 -17.81 8.76 44.75
CA TYR A 25 -17.49 9.08 46.15
C TYR A 25 -18.77 9.31 46.97
N GLU A 26 -19.67 10.18 46.50
CA GLU A 26 -20.94 10.48 47.17
C GLU A 26 -21.88 9.26 47.25
N THR A 27 -21.85 8.37 46.26
CA THR A 27 -22.59 7.09 46.30
C THR A 27 -21.89 5.99 47.11
N GLY A 28 -20.79 6.31 47.80
CA GLY A 28 -20.08 5.42 48.72
C GLY A 28 -19.29 4.29 48.07
N LYS A 29 -19.13 4.29 46.73
CA LYS A 29 -18.36 3.28 46.00
C LYS A 29 -16.85 3.51 46.13
N LEU A 30 -16.41 4.76 46.19
CA LEU A 30 -15.02 5.15 46.47
C LEU A 30 -14.86 5.62 47.91
N LYS A 31 -13.82 5.12 48.60
CA LYS A 31 -13.48 5.54 49.98
C LYS A 31 -12.66 6.83 50.04
N LYS A 32 -12.05 7.21 48.92
CA LYS A 32 -11.26 8.43 48.70
C LYS A 32 -11.45 8.84 47.25
N MET A 33 -11.56 10.14 47.00
CA MET A 33 -11.53 10.73 45.67
C MET A 33 -10.06 10.83 45.21
N GLY A 34 -9.79 10.52 43.94
CA GLY A 34 -8.52 10.79 43.29
C GLY A 34 -8.52 12.17 42.63
N ARG A 35 -7.49 12.45 41.83
CA ARG A 35 -7.40 13.62 40.95
C ARG A 35 -6.66 13.26 39.66
N VAL A 36 -7.16 13.81 38.56
CA VAL A 36 -6.49 13.77 37.26
C VAL A 36 -5.12 14.44 37.34
N ASP A 37 -5.04 15.63 37.97
CA ASP A 37 -3.79 16.38 38.18
C ASP A 37 -2.70 15.58 38.96
N ASN A 38 -3.13 14.75 39.90
CA ASN A 38 -2.24 13.90 40.71
C ASN A 38 -1.95 12.54 40.05
N ARG A 39 -2.58 12.25 38.91
CA ARG A 39 -2.49 10.97 38.17
C ARG A 39 -2.98 9.74 38.94
N ASP A 40 -3.79 9.94 39.98
CA ASP A 40 -4.34 8.88 40.85
C ASP A 40 -5.85 8.66 40.66
N ALA A 41 -6.42 9.20 39.57
CA ALA A 41 -7.81 9.00 39.20
C ALA A 41 -8.16 7.50 39.05
N PHE A 42 -9.30 7.09 39.62
CA PHE A 42 -9.78 5.71 39.66
C PHE A 42 -10.23 5.21 38.29
N LEU A 43 -10.82 6.10 37.49
CA LEU A 43 -11.30 5.77 36.15
C LEU A 43 -10.23 5.96 35.07
N ASP A 44 -9.11 6.63 35.33
CA ASP A 44 -7.98 6.68 34.39
C ASP A 44 -6.96 5.60 34.77
N THR A 45 -6.85 4.57 33.93
CA THR A 45 -6.12 3.33 34.24
C THR A 45 -5.03 3.02 33.23
N PHE A 46 -5.18 3.51 32.00
CA PHE A 46 -4.16 3.40 30.97
C PHE A 46 -3.04 4.41 31.24
N ALA A 47 -1.80 4.06 30.91
CA ALA A 47 -0.64 4.90 31.22
C ALA A 47 -0.73 6.28 30.56
N LEU A 48 -1.21 6.33 29.32
CA LEU A 48 -1.36 7.58 28.56
C LEU A 48 -2.48 8.47 29.10
N GLU A 49 -3.60 7.90 29.57
CA GLU A 49 -4.69 8.67 30.19
C GLU A 49 -4.17 9.45 31.40
N ARG A 50 -3.40 8.79 32.26
CA ARG A 50 -2.74 9.40 33.43
C ARG A 50 -1.64 10.39 33.06
N ALA A 51 -0.91 10.14 31.97
CA ALA A 51 0.17 11.03 31.54
C ALA A 51 -0.38 12.36 31.00
N ARG A 52 -1.46 12.28 30.19
CA ARG A 52 -2.10 13.39 29.48
C ARG A 52 -3.24 14.07 30.24
N GLY A 53 -3.84 13.41 31.22
CA GLY A 53 -5.02 13.90 31.95
C GLY A 53 -6.34 13.80 31.19
N ILE A 54 -6.43 12.89 30.20
CA ILE A 54 -7.61 12.73 29.35
C ILE A 54 -8.16 11.31 29.41
N THR A 55 -9.49 11.16 29.41
CA THR A 55 -10.16 9.86 29.25
C THR A 55 -10.07 9.43 27.79
N ILE A 56 -9.50 8.26 27.53
CA ILE A 56 -9.31 7.72 26.17
C ILE A 56 -10.32 6.60 25.91
N PHE A 57 -10.52 5.70 26.87
CA PHE A 57 -11.43 4.56 26.71
C PHE A 57 -12.66 4.69 27.59
N SER A 58 -13.84 4.44 27.02
CA SER A 58 -15.09 4.39 27.78
C SER A 58 -15.03 3.30 28.85
N LYS A 59 -15.36 3.65 30.10
CA LYS A 59 -15.32 2.75 31.26
C LYS A 59 -16.61 2.78 32.06
N GLN A 60 -16.96 1.63 32.61
CA GLN A 60 -18.20 1.43 33.34
C GLN A 60 -18.01 1.32 34.86
N ALA A 61 -18.91 1.93 35.61
CA ALA A 61 -19.02 1.78 37.07
C ALA A 61 -20.49 1.70 37.48
N VAL A 62 -20.82 0.81 38.42
CA VAL A 62 -22.21 0.55 38.83
C VAL A 62 -22.43 1.04 40.26
N PHE A 63 -23.40 1.93 40.46
CA PHE A 63 -23.73 2.52 41.76
C PHE A 63 -25.24 2.52 42.06
N PRO A 64 -25.66 2.42 43.34
CA PRO A 64 -27.05 2.56 43.72
C PRO A 64 -27.46 4.04 43.80
N LEU A 65 -28.66 4.36 43.34
CA LEU A 65 -29.26 5.70 43.44
C LEU A 65 -30.73 5.54 43.81
N GLY A 66 -31.10 5.82 45.06
CA GLY A 66 -32.44 5.55 45.57
C GLY A 66 -32.83 4.07 45.44
N ASP A 67 -33.93 3.79 44.72
CA ASP A 67 -34.40 2.43 44.40
C ASP A 67 -33.84 1.87 43.07
N ALA A 68 -32.98 2.63 42.39
CA ALA A 68 -32.38 2.30 41.11
C ALA A 68 -30.92 1.81 41.23
N SER A 69 -30.50 1.00 40.26
CA SER A 69 -29.10 0.63 40.03
C SER A 69 -28.63 1.27 38.73
N VAL A 70 -27.74 2.25 38.84
CA VAL A 70 -27.28 3.07 37.71
C VAL A 70 -25.94 2.55 37.20
N THR A 71 -25.82 2.45 35.87
CA THR A 71 -24.54 2.19 35.21
C THR A 71 -24.00 3.51 34.65
N LEU A 72 -22.88 3.97 35.20
CA LEU A 72 -22.11 5.08 34.69
C LEU A 72 -21.24 4.61 33.52
N LEU A 73 -21.32 5.26 32.37
CA LEU A 73 -20.34 5.16 31.29
C LEU A 73 -19.61 6.50 31.18
N ASP A 74 -18.35 6.54 31.60
CA ASP A 74 -17.50 7.71 31.39
C ASP A 74 -17.02 7.70 29.93
N THR A 75 -17.23 8.78 29.17
CA THR A 75 -16.99 8.80 27.70
C THR A 75 -15.80 9.68 27.30
N PRO A 76 -15.08 9.39 26.21
CA PRO A 76 -14.00 10.27 25.75
C PRO A 76 -14.51 11.67 25.40
N GLY A 77 -13.76 12.71 25.81
CA GLY A 77 -14.14 14.13 25.61
C GLY A 77 -13.24 14.90 24.64
N HIS A 78 -12.38 14.18 23.92
CA HIS A 78 -11.46 14.73 22.92
C HIS A 78 -11.97 14.40 21.51
N VAL A 79 -11.77 15.32 20.56
CA VAL A 79 -12.29 15.19 19.18
C VAL A 79 -11.84 13.89 18.51
N ASP A 80 -10.57 13.50 18.65
CA ASP A 80 -9.98 12.25 18.13
C ASP A 80 -10.70 10.96 18.58
N PHE A 81 -11.42 10.95 19.72
CA PHE A 81 -12.15 9.78 20.24
C PHE A 81 -13.66 9.89 20.10
N SER A 82 -14.14 10.84 19.28
CA SER A 82 -15.58 11.03 19.06
C SER A 82 -16.26 9.78 18.48
N ALA A 83 -15.49 8.91 17.83
CA ALA A 83 -15.89 7.57 17.38
C ALA A 83 -16.31 6.64 18.53
N GLU A 84 -15.47 6.50 19.56
CA GLU A 84 -15.76 5.66 20.73
C GLU A 84 -16.88 6.28 21.59
N MET A 85 -16.90 7.61 21.67
CA MET A 85 -18.00 8.35 22.28
C MET A 85 -19.34 8.11 21.56
N GLU A 86 -19.40 8.27 20.22
CA GLU A 86 -20.62 8.04 19.43
C GLU A 86 -21.10 6.58 19.52
N ARG A 87 -20.19 5.60 19.54
CA ARG A 87 -20.52 4.20 19.86
C ARG A 87 -21.13 4.05 21.26
N THR A 88 -20.60 4.77 22.25
CA THR A 88 -21.11 4.72 23.63
C THR A 88 -22.49 5.39 23.77
N LEU A 89 -22.78 6.46 23.03
CA LEU A 89 -24.11 7.11 23.00
C LEU A 89 -25.23 6.11 22.70
N GLN A 90 -25.00 5.15 21.82
CA GLN A 90 -26.00 4.19 21.36
C GLN A 90 -26.59 3.28 22.45
N VAL A 91 -25.98 3.21 23.63
CA VAL A 91 -26.43 2.41 24.79
C VAL A 91 -26.80 3.25 26.01
N LEU A 92 -26.79 4.58 25.92
CA LEU A 92 -27.23 5.45 27.02
C LEU A 92 -28.76 5.50 27.10
N ASP A 93 -29.28 5.63 28.32
CA ASP A 93 -30.67 6.07 28.57
C ASP A 93 -30.71 7.57 28.89
N TYR A 94 -29.66 8.09 29.54
CA TYR A 94 -29.50 9.52 29.83
C TYR A 94 -28.07 9.97 29.56
N ALA A 95 -27.93 11.25 29.21
CA ALA A 95 -26.66 11.95 29.08
C ALA A 95 -26.52 13.00 30.18
N VAL A 96 -25.33 13.08 30.78
CA VAL A 96 -24.92 14.16 31.68
C VAL A 96 -23.91 15.01 30.91
N LEU A 97 -24.37 16.14 30.38
CA LEU A 97 -23.53 17.08 29.63
C LEU A 97 -22.86 18.06 30.60
N ILE A 98 -21.55 17.96 30.75
CA ILE A 98 -20.77 18.86 31.58
C ILE A 98 -20.25 20.02 30.74
N VAL A 99 -20.48 21.22 31.23
CA VAL A 99 -19.98 22.48 30.67
C VAL A 99 -19.11 23.17 31.71
N SER A 100 -17.96 23.70 31.30
CA SER A 100 -17.11 24.49 32.19
C SER A 100 -17.69 25.88 32.35
N GLY A 101 -17.98 26.32 33.58
CA GLY A 101 -18.50 27.66 33.87
C GLY A 101 -17.54 28.79 33.50
N ALA A 102 -16.24 28.50 33.37
CA ALA A 102 -15.23 29.46 32.93
C ALA A 102 -15.09 29.53 31.40
N ASP A 103 -15.26 28.39 30.71
CA ASP A 103 -15.06 28.29 29.25
C ASP A 103 -16.37 28.43 28.45
N GLY A 104 -17.52 28.23 29.09
CA GLY A 104 -18.84 28.29 28.45
C GLY A 104 -19.06 27.21 27.39
N VAL A 105 -19.97 27.50 26.45
CA VAL A 105 -20.29 26.57 25.34
C VAL A 105 -19.16 26.56 24.30
N GLN A 106 -18.47 25.44 24.16
CA GLN A 106 -17.40 25.25 23.18
C GLN A 106 -17.91 24.60 21.89
N GLY A 107 -17.15 24.68 20.78
CA GLY A 107 -17.54 24.07 19.50
C GLY A 107 -17.75 22.56 19.60
N HIS A 108 -16.94 21.86 20.40
CA HIS A 108 -17.16 20.43 20.69
C HIS A 108 -18.45 20.18 21.50
N THR A 109 -18.84 21.10 22.40
CA THR A 109 -20.12 21.03 23.13
C THR A 109 -21.32 21.11 22.18
N GLU A 110 -21.25 21.92 21.13
CA GLU A 110 -22.28 22.01 20.08
C GLU A 110 -22.36 20.70 19.25
N THR A 111 -21.21 20.08 18.97
CA THR A 111 -21.15 18.75 18.32
C THR A 111 -21.75 17.66 19.20
N LEU A 112 -21.40 17.63 20.50
CA LEU A 112 -22.02 16.75 21.50
C LEU A 112 -23.54 16.90 21.54
N TRP A 113 -24.04 18.15 21.58
CA TRP A 113 -25.46 18.47 21.60
C TRP A 113 -26.19 17.94 20.35
N ARG A 114 -25.59 18.12 19.17
CA ARG A 114 -26.12 17.63 17.89
C ARG A 114 -26.19 16.11 17.84
N LEU A 115 -25.16 15.40 18.34
CA LEU A 115 -25.17 13.95 18.46
C LEU A 115 -26.27 13.46 19.42
N LEU A 116 -26.37 14.06 20.61
CA LEU A 116 -27.42 13.74 21.59
C LEU A 116 -28.83 13.94 21.01
N ARG A 117 -29.06 15.01 20.24
CA ARG A 117 -30.32 15.25 19.52
C ARG A 117 -30.61 14.18 18.47
N ARG A 118 -29.61 13.75 17.70
CA ARG A 118 -29.73 12.70 16.67
C ARG A 118 -30.09 11.34 17.28
N TYR A 119 -29.44 10.96 18.38
CA TYR A 119 -29.71 9.72 19.11
C TYR A 119 -30.92 9.80 20.05
N ARG A 120 -31.57 10.97 20.16
CA ARG A 120 -32.75 11.24 21.01
C ARG A 120 -32.54 10.89 22.49
N ILE A 121 -31.32 11.07 23.01
CA ILE A 121 -30.99 10.75 24.41
C ILE A 121 -31.38 11.94 25.31
N PRO A 122 -32.23 11.75 26.34
CA PRO A 122 -32.52 12.76 27.37
C PRO A 122 -31.25 13.33 28.02
N VAL A 123 -31.21 14.63 28.33
CA VAL A 123 -29.98 15.31 28.80
C VAL A 123 -30.22 16.08 30.09
N PHE A 124 -29.35 15.83 31.07
CA PHE A 124 -29.13 16.69 32.22
C PHE A 124 -27.83 17.48 32.02
N ILE A 125 -27.82 18.77 32.36
CA ILE A 125 -26.66 19.66 32.21
C ILE A 125 -26.06 19.96 33.58
N PHE A 126 -24.74 19.87 33.70
CA PHE A 126 -24.02 20.25 34.92
C PHE A 126 -22.91 21.25 34.59
N VAL A 127 -23.07 22.49 35.04
CA VAL A 127 -22.07 23.55 34.91
C VAL A 127 -21.06 23.42 36.04
N ASN A 128 -19.88 22.94 35.68
CA ASN A 128 -18.78 22.63 36.59
C ASN A 128 -17.79 23.79 36.71
N LYS A 129 -16.85 23.70 37.67
CA LYS A 129 -15.81 24.72 37.95
C LYS A 129 -16.36 26.12 38.29
N MET A 130 -17.58 26.22 38.81
CA MET A 130 -18.16 27.51 39.25
C MET A 130 -17.39 28.18 40.40
N ASP A 131 -16.38 27.51 40.95
CA ASP A 131 -15.50 28.06 41.97
C ASP A 131 -14.29 28.84 41.44
N GLN A 132 -14.15 28.96 40.11
CA GLN A 132 -13.12 29.81 39.49
C GLN A 132 -13.52 31.30 39.52
N LYS A 133 -12.52 32.19 39.42
CA LYS A 133 -12.79 33.64 39.42
C LYS A 133 -13.28 34.10 38.06
N GLY A 134 -14.42 34.80 38.03
CA GLY A 134 -15.00 35.37 36.82
C GLY A 134 -16.11 34.51 36.18
N THR A 135 -16.51 33.41 36.80
CA THR A 135 -17.70 32.64 36.40
C THR A 135 -18.97 33.36 36.85
N ASP A 136 -19.93 33.52 35.95
CA ASP A 136 -21.24 34.13 36.20
C ASP A 136 -22.34 33.13 35.80
N ARG A 137 -23.23 32.79 36.74
CA ARG A 137 -24.31 31.81 36.58
C ARG A 137 -25.30 32.25 35.50
N ASP A 138 -25.73 33.50 35.54
CA ASP A 138 -26.78 34.01 34.66
C ASP A 138 -26.26 34.19 33.22
N ALA A 139 -25.02 34.66 33.08
CA ALA A 139 -24.36 34.77 31.78
C ALA A 139 -24.14 33.39 31.11
N VAL A 140 -23.74 32.37 31.89
CA VAL A 140 -23.58 31.00 31.37
C VAL A 140 -24.94 30.40 31.02
N LEU A 141 -25.98 30.57 31.84
CA LEU A 141 -27.33 30.10 31.55
C LEU A 141 -27.90 30.74 30.26
N ALA A 142 -27.72 32.04 30.07
CA ALA A 142 -28.09 32.72 28.85
C ALA A 142 -27.36 32.16 27.61
N SER A 143 -26.05 31.91 27.71
CA SER A 143 -25.26 31.32 26.63
C SER A 143 -25.67 29.88 26.30
N LEU A 144 -26.06 29.09 27.31
CA LEU A 144 -26.61 27.74 27.11
C LEU A 144 -27.95 27.80 26.34
N LYS A 145 -28.84 28.72 26.71
CA LYS A 145 -30.13 28.90 26.03
C LYS A 145 -30.00 29.36 24.59
N GLU A 146 -29.10 30.30 24.32
CA GLU A 146 -28.87 30.84 22.98
C GLU A 146 -28.25 29.81 22.02
N ARG A 147 -27.32 28.97 22.51
CA ARG A 147 -26.50 28.10 21.65
C ARG A 147 -26.86 26.63 21.67
N LEU A 148 -27.57 26.14 22.69
CA LEU A 148 -28.03 24.75 22.77
C LEU A 148 -29.53 24.65 22.49
N ASP A 149 -30.36 25.16 23.39
CA ASP A 149 -31.82 25.16 23.28
C ASP A 149 -32.47 26.08 24.34
N HIS A 150 -33.59 26.73 24.02
CA HIS A 150 -34.34 27.55 24.98
C HIS A 150 -34.91 26.74 26.16
N GLY A 151 -35.14 25.43 25.99
CA GLY A 151 -35.60 24.52 27.04
C GLY A 151 -34.57 24.20 28.14
N VAL A 152 -33.40 24.85 28.15
CA VAL A 152 -32.42 24.74 29.25
C VAL A 152 -32.88 25.58 30.45
N VAL A 153 -33.25 24.91 31.54
CA VAL A 153 -33.85 25.53 32.73
C VAL A 153 -33.01 25.22 33.96
N ASP A 154 -32.87 26.20 34.86
CA ASP A 154 -32.14 26.04 36.10
C ASP A 154 -32.97 25.21 37.10
N PHE A 155 -32.43 24.06 37.52
CA PHE A 155 -33.11 23.10 38.40
C PHE A 155 -32.58 23.14 39.84
N SER A 156 -31.75 24.12 40.20
CA SER A 156 -31.26 24.21 41.57
C SER A 156 -32.40 24.48 42.57
N GLY A 157 -32.48 23.65 43.61
CA GLY A 157 -33.53 23.68 44.63
C GLY A 157 -34.84 22.94 44.28
N VAL A 158 -35.00 22.39 43.08
CA VAL A 158 -36.22 21.67 42.64
C VAL A 158 -36.27 20.25 43.21
N ILE A 159 -37.40 19.86 43.80
CA ILE A 159 -37.64 18.54 44.43
C ILE A 159 -38.96 17.95 43.93
N GLY A 160 -38.93 16.72 43.41
CA GLY A 160 -40.08 15.97 42.89
C GLY A 160 -40.67 14.97 43.89
N ASN A 161 -41.24 15.46 45.00
CA ASN A 161 -41.88 14.61 46.03
C ASN A 161 -43.22 14.01 45.55
N GLU A 162 -43.11 12.85 44.90
CA GLU A 162 -44.14 11.88 44.48
C GLU A 162 -45.31 12.36 43.58
N ASP A 163 -45.99 13.47 43.87
CA ASP A 163 -47.12 13.97 43.07
C ASP A 163 -46.90 15.37 42.44
N VAL A 164 -46.29 16.30 43.17
CA VAL A 164 -46.19 17.73 42.78
C VAL A 164 -44.77 18.24 42.91
N LEU A 165 -44.34 19.12 41.98
CA LEU A 165 -43.07 19.85 42.08
C LEU A 165 -43.06 20.75 43.32
N THR A 166 -41.98 20.66 44.09
CA THR A 166 -41.73 21.52 45.25
C THR A 166 -40.38 22.19 45.11
N PHE A 167 -40.23 23.36 45.73
CA PHE A 167 -39.00 24.16 45.66
C PHE A 167 -38.44 24.34 47.07
N SER A 168 -37.14 24.20 47.21
CA SER A 168 -36.41 24.33 48.47
C SER A 168 -35.29 25.36 48.35
N VAL A 169 -35.06 26.11 49.43
CA VAL A 169 -33.89 26.99 49.52
C VAL A 169 -32.67 26.10 49.79
N SER A 170 -31.94 25.78 48.72
CA SER A 170 -30.69 25.01 48.83
C SER A 170 -29.63 25.84 49.58
N ALA A 171 -28.95 25.20 50.53
CA ALA A 171 -27.98 25.83 51.42
C ALA A 171 -26.55 25.87 50.84
N GLU A 172 -26.37 25.45 49.59
CA GLU A 172 -25.07 25.38 48.91
C GLU A 172 -24.66 26.77 48.33
N PRO A 173 -23.36 27.12 48.28
CA PRO A 173 -22.92 28.47 47.89
C PRO A 173 -23.29 28.92 46.48
N PHE A 174 -23.57 27.98 45.57
CA PHE A 174 -23.84 28.25 44.15
C PHE A 174 -25.32 28.17 43.77
N SER A 175 -26.13 27.50 44.60
CA SER A 175 -27.60 27.43 44.45
C SER A 175 -28.31 28.58 45.17
N ALA A 176 -27.69 29.18 46.20
CA ALA A 176 -28.23 30.20 47.11
C ALA A 176 -28.68 31.56 46.50
N VAL A 177 -28.80 31.68 45.17
CA VAL A 177 -29.58 32.77 44.58
C VAL A 177 -31.04 32.35 44.61
N CYS A 178 -31.81 32.97 45.50
CA CYS A 178 -33.25 32.79 45.60
C CYS A 178 -33.94 33.34 44.32
N ARG A 179 -34.07 32.50 43.29
CA ARG A 179 -35.16 32.67 42.32
C ARG A 179 -36.48 32.46 43.03
N ASP A 180 -37.52 33.13 42.54
CA ASP A 180 -38.86 32.86 43.01
C ASP A 180 -39.26 31.43 42.57
N PRO A 181 -39.76 30.56 43.48
CA PRO A 181 -40.39 29.30 43.10
C PRO A 181 -41.45 29.45 41.98
N GLU A 182 -42.15 30.59 41.92
CA GLU A 182 -43.12 30.88 40.87
C GLU A 182 -42.42 31.09 39.51
N GLU A 183 -41.37 31.90 39.43
CA GLU A 183 -40.57 32.10 38.20
C GLU A 183 -39.98 30.78 37.66
N ALA A 184 -39.49 29.92 38.54
CA ALA A 184 -38.94 28.62 38.16
C ALA A 184 -40.03 27.65 37.67
N ALA A 185 -41.21 27.67 38.28
CA ALA A 185 -42.36 26.88 37.81
C ALA A 185 -42.89 27.37 36.47
N GLU A 186 -43.02 28.69 36.27
CA GLU A 186 -43.37 29.29 34.98
C GLU A 186 -42.38 28.90 33.88
N GLU A 187 -41.07 29.01 34.16
CA GLU A 187 -40.02 28.67 33.19
C GLU A 187 -40.10 27.19 32.75
N ILE A 188 -40.29 26.26 33.70
CA ILE A 188 -40.53 24.83 33.40
C ILE A 188 -41.82 24.63 32.59
N ALA A 189 -42.90 25.32 32.96
CA ALA A 189 -44.20 25.21 32.30
C ALA A 189 -44.14 25.67 30.82
N THR A 190 -43.40 26.74 30.52
CA THR A 190 -43.25 27.23 29.13
C THR A 190 -42.54 26.28 28.16
N CYS A 191 -41.87 25.23 28.65
CA CYS A 191 -41.17 24.27 27.79
C CYS A 191 -42.10 23.27 27.07
N ASP A 192 -43.36 23.14 27.48
CA ASP A 192 -44.34 22.28 26.80
C ASP A 192 -45.78 22.79 26.95
N GLU A 193 -46.57 22.71 25.88
CA GLU A 193 -47.96 23.19 25.87
C GLU A 193 -48.83 22.51 26.95
N VAL A 194 -48.63 21.22 27.22
CA VAL A 194 -49.42 20.47 28.22
C VAL A 194 -49.03 20.86 29.65
N LEU A 195 -47.73 21.14 29.90
CA LEU A 195 -47.30 21.67 31.20
C LEU A 195 -47.82 23.10 31.42
N LEU A 196 -47.83 23.94 30.38
CA LEU A 196 -48.34 25.30 30.46
C LEU A 196 -49.85 25.32 30.74
N GLU A 197 -50.65 24.50 30.04
CA GLU A 197 -52.08 24.37 30.31
C GLU A 197 -52.35 23.87 31.74
N ALA A 198 -51.61 22.87 32.22
CA ALA A 198 -51.74 22.35 33.57
C ALA A 198 -51.39 23.40 34.64
N TYR A 199 -50.30 24.15 34.45
CA TYR A 199 -49.87 25.20 35.37
C TYR A 199 -50.88 26.36 35.43
N LEU A 200 -51.40 26.81 34.28
CA LEU A 200 -52.41 27.87 34.22
C LEU A 200 -53.77 27.46 34.81
N ALA A 201 -54.07 26.15 34.88
CA ALA A 201 -55.30 25.62 35.46
C ALA A 201 -55.18 25.37 36.98
N ASP A 202 -54.14 24.64 37.40
CA ASP A 202 -54.00 24.11 38.76
C ASP A 202 -52.92 24.84 39.61
N GLY A 203 -52.19 25.81 39.03
CA GLY A 203 -51.11 26.56 39.69
C GLY A 203 -49.91 25.71 40.11
N THR A 204 -49.86 24.44 39.69
CA THR A 204 -48.91 23.43 40.16
C THR A 204 -48.51 22.49 39.02
N LEU A 205 -47.28 21.98 39.06
CA LEU A 205 -46.73 21.05 38.07
C LEU A 205 -46.59 19.65 38.68
N LYS A 206 -46.96 18.61 37.92
CA LYS A 206 -46.80 17.21 38.34
C LYS A 206 -45.43 16.68 38.00
N THR A 207 -44.80 15.98 38.93
CA THR A 207 -43.46 15.39 38.76
C THR A 207 -43.41 14.44 37.56
N ASP A 208 -44.45 13.63 37.36
CA ASP A 208 -44.55 12.68 36.24
C ASP A 208 -44.68 13.32 34.86
N ASP A 209 -45.28 14.51 34.77
CA ASP A 209 -45.39 15.22 33.50
C ASP A 209 -44.05 15.92 33.16
N VAL A 210 -43.36 16.47 34.16
CA VAL A 210 -41.99 16.97 34.01
C VAL A 210 -41.01 15.85 33.60
N ARG A 211 -41.13 14.65 34.18
CA ARG A 211 -40.36 13.45 33.75
C ARG A 211 -40.53 13.15 32.25
N LYS A 212 -41.76 13.22 31.72
CA LYS A 212 -42.04 12.99 30.29
C LYS A 212 -41.40 14.07 29.41
N VAL A 213 -41.48 15.33 29.79
CA VAL A 213 -40.95 16.45 29.00
C VAL A 213 -39.41 16.46 28.98
N ILE A 214 -38.75 15.97 30.03
CA ILE A 214 -37.30 15.68 30.04
C ILE A 214 -36.98 14.50 29.11
N HIS A 215 -37.73 13.41 29.20
CA HIS A 215 -37.56 12.22 28.35
C HIS A 215 -37.74 12.55 26.85
N ASP A 216 -38.73 13.38 26.52
CA ASP A 216 -39.02 13.81 25.15
C ASP A 216 -38.08 14.92 24.64
N ARG A 217 -37.07 15.30 25.44
CA ARG A 217 -36.06 16.32 25.13
C ARG A 217 -36.65 17.69 24.78
N LYS A 218 -37.66 18.11 25.53
CA LYS A 218 -38.21 19.48 25.49
C LYS A 218 -37.72 20.35 26.66
N LEU A 219 -37.37 19.71 27.78
CA LEU A 219 -36.83 20.34 28.98
C LEU A 219 -35.46 19.73 29.31
N PHE A 220 -34.49 20.58 29.65
CA PHE A 220 -33.12 20.19 29.96
C PHE A 220 -32.70 20.74 31.32
N PRO A 221 -32.80 19.93 32.39
CA PRO A 221 -32.43 20.34 33.74
C PRO A 221 -30.96 20.74 33.84
N CYS A 222 -30.69 21.97 34.28
CA CYS A 222 -29.35 22.54 34.44
C CYS A 222 -29.01 22.77 35.92
N PHE A 223 -27.84 22.30 36.34
CA PHE A 223 -27.32 22.44 37.71
C PHE A 223 -25.98 23.16 37.71
N PHE A 224 -25.66 23.87 38.79
CA PHE A 224 -24.41 24.63 38.94
C PHE A 224 -23.60 24.12 40.13
N GLY A 225 -22.28 23.97 39.97
CA GLY A 225 -21.43 23.55 41.09
C GLY A 225 -19.96 23.38 40.77
N SER A 226 -19.29 22.61 41.63
CA SER A 226 -17.87 22.28 41.49
C SER A 226 -17.65 20.85 41.97
N ALA A 227 -17.45 19.94 41.03
CA ALA A 227 -17.15 18.53 41.31
C ALA A 227 -15.88 18.37 42.17
N LEU A 228 -14.89 19.24 41.97
CA LEU A 228 -13.64 19.26 42.76
C LEU A 228 -13.88 19.55 44.25
N LYS A 229 -14.92 20.31 44.57
CA LYS A 229 -15.33 20.67 45.95
C LYS A 229 -16.52 19.87 46.46
N LEU A 230 -17.03 18.91 45.68
CA LEU A 230 -18.27 18.16 45.93
C LEU A 230 -19.54 19.02 46.11
N SER A 231 -19.50 20.28 45.66
CA SER A 231 -20.59 21.24 45.80
C SER A 231 -21.55 21.14 44.60
N GLY A 232 -22.85 21.10 44.87
CA GLY A 232 -23.92 20.86 43.88
C GLY A 232 -24.08 19.40 43.42
N VAL A 233 -23.10 18.51 43.68
CA VAL A 233 -23.12 17.12 43.19
C VAL A 233 -24.23 16.27 43.84
N ARG A 234 -24.48 16.47 45.14
CA ARG A 234 -25.58 15.76 45.85
C ARG A 234 -26.95 16.16 45.33
N GLU A 235 -27.17 17.46 45.14
CA GLU A 235 -28.42 18.04 44.63
C GLU A 235 -28.73 17.50 43.23
N PHE A 236 -27.72 17.51 42.34
CA PHE A 236 -27.79 16.86 41.04
C PHE A 236 -28.12 15.36 41.12
N LEU A 237 -27.49 14.59 42.03
CA LEU A 237 -27.77 13.15 42.16
C LEU A 237 -29.18 12.86 42.68
N THR A 238 -29.68 13.64 43.64
CA THR A 238 -31.07 13.54 44.11
C THR A 238 -32.04 13.80 42.96
N ALA A 239 -31.88 14.92 42.26
CA ALA A 239 -32.74 15.27 41.13
C ALA A 239 -32.63 14.25 39.97
N LEU A 240 -31.45 13.70 39.69
CA LEU A 240 -31.29 12.63 38.71
C LEU A 240 -32.06 11.36 39.12
N GLY A 241 -32.06 11.01 40.42
CA GLY A 241 -32.83 9.88 40.94
C GLY A 241 -34.35 10.12 40.93
N GLU A 242 -34.79 11.37 41.08
CA GLU A 242 -36.20 11.77 41.07
C GLU A 242 -36.76 11.95 39.66
N PHE A 243 -36.00 12.53 38.72
CA PHE A 243 -36.49 12.90 37.38
C PHE A 243 -36.09 11.92 36.27
N ALA A 244 -35.14 11.00 36.47
CA ALA A 244 -34.87 9.94 35.49
C ALA A 244 -35.91 8.80 35.60
N SER A 245 -36.65 8.55 34.52
CA SER A 245 -37.50 7.37 34.35
C SER A 245 -36.69 6.18 33.83
N CYS A 246 -37.07 4.96 34.23
CA CYS A 246 -36.56 3.73 33.64
C CYS A 246 -37.25 3.48 32.29
N PRO A 247 -36.54 3.12 31.21
CA PRO A 247 -37.18 2.74 29.95
C PRO A 247 -38.09 1.50 30.12
N ASP A 248 -39.20 1.48 29.37
CA ASP A 248 -40.09 0.32 29.28
C ASP A 248 -39.48 -0.77 28.38
N TYR A 249 -38.82 -1.74 29.00
CA TYR A 249 -38.17 -2.84 28.30
C TYR A 249 -39.17 -3.91 27.81
N THR A 250 -38.97 -4.39 26.59
CA THR A 250 -39.79 -5.46 26.00
C THR A 250 -39.55 -6.81 26.68
N LYS A 251 -40.54 -7.71 26.58
CA LYS A 251 -40.40 -9.09 27.08
C LYS A 251 -39.54 -9.98 26.17
N ASP A 252 -39.54 -9.68 24.88
CA ASP A 252 -38.74 -10.38 23.89
C ASP A 252 -37.27 -9.96 24.00
N PHE A 253 -36.35 -10.88 23.71
CA PHE A 253 -34.93 -10.59 23.80
C PHE A 253 -34.54 -9.42 22.88
N GLY A 254 -33.74 -8.51 23.40
CA GLY A 254 -33.14 -7.40 22.67
C GLY A 254 -31.77 -7.07 23.26
N ALA A 255 -30.75 -6.96 22.42
CA ALA A 255 -29.42 -6.57 22.85
C ALA A 255 -28.70 -5.73 21.80
N LYS A 256 -27.84 -4.81 22.26
CA LYS A 256 -27.07 -3.91 21.40
C LYS A 256 -25.60 -3.91 21.78
N VAL A 257 -24.74 -4.27 20.83
CA VAL A 257 -23.28 -4.28 21.00
C VAL A 257 -22.74 -2.88 20.72
N PHE A 258 -21.91 -2.36 21.61
CA PHE A 258 -21.31 -1.02 21.45
C PHE A 258 -19.78 -1.02 21.49
N LYS A 259 -19.16 -2.01 22.13
CA LYS A 259 -17.70 -2.10 22.28
C LYS A 259 -17.25 -3.57 22.23
N ILE A 260 -16.12 -3.81 21.59
CA ILE A 260 -15.38 -5.07 21.68
C ILE A 260 -14.07 -4.76 22.40
N SER A 261 -13.62 -5.67 23.23
CA SER A 261 -12.30 -5.61 23.85
C SER A 261 -11.74 -7.01 24.03
N ARG A 262 -10.48 -7.10 24.47
CA ARG A 262 -9.88 -8.34 24.99
C ARG A 262 -9.51 -8.15 26.45
N ASP A 263 -9.52 -9.24 27.23
CA ASP A 263 -8.91 -9.23 28.57
C ASP A 263 -7.40 -9.49 28.51
N GLU A 264 -6.72 -9.44 29.67
CA GLU A 264 -5.28 -9.67 29.80
C GLU A 264 -4.81 -11.05 29.28
N ALA A 265 -5.73 -12.03 29.18
CA ALA A 265 -5.46 -13.34 28.62
C ALA A 265 -5.75 -13.43 27.10
N GLY A 266 -6.10 -12.30 26.47
CA GLY A 266 -6.45 -12.21 25.06
C GLY A 266 -7.86 -12.69 24.72
N VAL A 267 -8.71 -12.99 25.72
CA VAL A 267 -10.07 -13.50 25.47
C VAL A 267 -10.95 -12.37 24.97
N ARG A 268 -11.54 -12.56 23.78
CA ARG A 268 -12.47 -11.63 23.15
C ARG A 268 -13.75 -11.47 23.99
N MET A 269 -14.09 -10.22 24.26
CA MET A 269 -15.25 -9.78 25.02
C MET A 269 -16.13 -8.88 24.15
N THR A 270 -17.42 -9.21 24.06
CA THR A 270 -18.43 -8.37 23.43
C THR A 270 -19.19 -7.62 24.52
N HIS A 271 -19.07 -6.29 24.57
CA HIS A 271 -19.83 -5.45 25.50
C HIS A 271 -21.15 -5.05 24.87
N LEU A 272 -22.24 -5.37 25.57
CA LEU A 272 -23.59 -5.14 25.10
C LEU A 272 -24.50 -4.60 26.21
N LYS A 273 -25.53 -3.89 25.81
CA LYS A 273 -26.68 -3.55 26.65
C LYS A 273 -27.83 -4.48 26.35
N VAL A 274 -28.46 -5.03 27.38
CA VAL A 274 -29.72 -5.77 27.26
C VAL A 274 -30.87 -4.76 27.27
N THR A 275 -31.66 -4.72 26.20
CA THR A 275 -32.79 -3.78 26.00
C THR A 275 -34.16 -4.47 26.03
N GLY A 276 -34.19 -5.80 26.18
CA GLY A 276 -35.42 -6.59 26.28
C GLY A 276 -35.11 -8.05 26.64
N GLY A 277 -36.07 -8.72 27.27
CA GLY A 277 -35.94 -10.11 27.71
C GLY A 277 -34.82 -10.34 28.75
N SER A 278 -34.26 -11.55 28.80
CA SER A 278 -33.12 -11.88 29.67
C SER A 278 -32.11 -12.73 28.91
N LEU A 279 -30.84 -12.64 29.29
CA LEU A 279 -29.74 -13.33 28.62
C LEU A 279 -29.01 -14.26 29.60
N LYS A 280 -28.92 -15.55 29.31
CA LYS A 280 -28.32 -16.57 30.19
C LYS A 280 -27.04 -17.15 29.62
N ILE A 281 -26.22 -17.73 30.50
CA ILE A 281 -25.07 -18.53 30.08
C ILE A 281 -25.57 -19.72 29.23
N ARG A 282 -24.88 -19.97 28.10
CA ARG A 282 -25.20 -20.91 27.01
C ARG A 282 -26.29 -20.50 26.03
N ASP A 283 -26.88 -19.31 26.16
CA ASP A 283 -27.72 -18.75 25.11
C ASP A 283 -26.87 -18.30 23.91
N SER A 284 -27.51 -18.18 22.74
CA SER A 284 -26.93 -17.65 21.49
C SER A 284 -27.54 -16.27 21.21
N LEU A 285 -26.74 -15.29 20.78
CA LEU A 285 -27.24 -13.93 20.51
C LEU A 285 -28.11 -13.84 19.24
N SER A 286 -27.87 -14.72 18.27
CA SER A 286 -28.68 -14.87 17.05
C SER A 286 -29.24 -16.29 16.98
N PRO A 287 -30.50 -16.49 16.53
CA PRO A 287 -31.06 -17.82 16.28
C PRO A 287 -30.24 -18.66 15.28
N ASP A 288 -29.56 -18.00 14.34
CA ASP A 288 -28.79 -18.64 13.26
C ASP A 288 -27.33 -18.93 13.63
N SER A 289 -26.87 -18.51 14.83
CA SER A 289 -25.49 -18.71 15.26
C SER A 289 -25.33 -19.97 16.12
N GLU A 290 -24.37 -20.82 15.75
CA GLU A 290 -23.95 -21.95 16.59
C GLU A 290 -23.15 -21.52 17.83
N GLU A 291 -22.67 -20.27 17.88
CA GLU A 291 -21.88 -19.75 18.99
C GLU A 291 -22.74 -19.50 20.23
N LYS A 292 -22.16 -19.69 21.42
CA LYS A 292 -22.86 -19.66 22.72
C LYS A 292 -22.08 -18.90 23.77
N ILE A 293 -22.80 -18.19 24.62
CA ILE A 293 -22.23 -17.42 25.72
C ILE A 293 -21.60 -18.35 26.75
N ASN A 294 -20.28 -18.25 26.92
CA ASN A 294 -19.53 -19.00 27.93
C ASN A 294 -19.63 -18.36 29.31
N GLN A 295 -19.57 -17.02 29.37
CA GLN A 295 -19.62 -16.26 30.62
C GLN A 295 -20.24 -14.88 30.37
N ILE A 296 -21.03 -14.40 31.35
CA ILE A 296 -21.51 -13.02 31.44
C ILE A 296 -20.73 -12.33 32.57
N ARG A 297 -20.13 -11.18 32.29
CA ARG A 297 -19.31 -10.40 33.24
C ARG A 297 -19.89 -8.99 33.38
N LEU A 298 -20.19 -8.56 34.61
CA LEU A 298 -20.54 -7.19 34.94
C LEU A 298 -19.30 -6.46 35.46
N TYR A 299 -18.79 -5.47 34.73
CA TYR A 299 -17.61 -4.71 35.12
C TYR A 299 -17.97 -3.49 35.99
N SER A 300 -17.08 -3.15 36.92
CA SER A 300 -17.12 -1.92 37.72
C SER A 300 -15.68 -1.46 37.98
N GLY A 301 -15.19 -0.54 37.15
CA GLY A 301 -13.76 -0.25 37.03
C GLY A 301 -13.00 -1.47 36.50
N SER A 302 -11.85 -1.78 37.10
CA SER A 302 -11.02 -2.93 36.72
C SER A 302 -11.51 -4.29 37.23
N LYS A 303 -12.53 -4.33 38.09
CA LYS A 303 -13.07 -5.58 38.66
C LYS A 303 -14.35 -5.99 37.93
N PHE A 304 -14.59 -7.30 37.84
CA PHE A 304 -15.85 -7.84 37.31
C PHE A 304 -16.49 -8.86 38.26
N GLU A 305 -17.81 -8.96 38.18
CA GLU A 305 -18.62 -10.02 38.78
C GLU A 305 -19.13 -10.95 37.68
N ALA A 306 -19.14 -12.26 37.93
CA ALA A 306 -19.65 -13.25 36.98
C ALA A 306 -21.15 -13.50 37.23
N LEU A 307 -22.00 -13.08 36.29
CA LEU A 307 -23.44 -13.24 36.36
C LEU A 307 -23.91 -14.53 35.69
N LYS A 308 -25.02 -15.11 36.19
CA LYS A 308 -25.70 -16.27 35.56
C LYS A 308 -26.70 -15.85 34.49
N GLU A 309 -27.28 -14.67 34.67
CA GLU A 309 -28.36 -14.09 33.88
C GLU A 309 -28.18 -12.56 33.89
N ALA A 310 -28.37 -11.90 32.75
CA ALA A 310 -28.45 -10.46 32.64
C ALA A 310 -29.89 -10.05 32.34
N GLU A 311 -30.37 -9.06 33.08
CA GLU A 311 -31.72 -8.48 32.96
C GLU A 311 -31.68 -7.19 32.10
N PRO A 312 -32.84 -6.68 31.63
CA PRO A 312 -32.89 -5.42 30.90
C PRO A 312 -32.31 -4.24 31.69
N GLY A 313 -31.72 -3.30 30.95
CA GLY A 313 -31.01 -2.14 31.48
C GLY A 313 -29.60 -2.42 32.00
N MET A 314 -29.13 -3.68 31.98
CA MET A 314 -27.75 -4.01 32.30
C MET A 314 -26.81 -3.84 31.10
N VAL A 315 -25.62 -3.29 31.36
CA VAL A 315 -24.47 -3.31 30.45
C VAL A 315 -23.49 -4.39 30.90
N VAL A 316 -23.29 -5.42 30.08
CA VAL A 316 -22.50 -6.61 30.40
C VAL A 316 -21.54 -6.95 29.27
N ALA A 317 -20.42 -7.59 29.62
CA ALA A 317 -19.51 -8.20 28.67
C ALA A 317 -19.75 -9.70 28.59
N VAL A 318 -19.93 -10.23 27.37
CA VAL A 318 -20.08 -11.67 27.11
C VAL A 318 -18.86 -12.24 26.40
N THR A 319 -18.51 -13.48 26.71
CA THR A 319 -17.41 -14.23 26.07
C THR A 319 -17.91 -15.49 25.37
N GLY A 320 -17.15 -16.01 24.41
CA GLY A 320 -17.51 -17.22 23.64
C GLY A 320 -18.15 -16.95 22.28
N ILE A 321 -18.20 -15.69 21.85
CA ILE A 321 -18.75 -15.25 20.56
C ILE A 321 -17.63 -14.55 19.78
N SER A 322 -17.47 -14.88 18.51
CA SER A 322 -16.48 -14.29 17.60
C SER A 322 -17.11 -13.40 16.54
N ASP A 323 -18.29 -13.74 16.02
CA ASP A 323 -18.96 -12.96 14.96
C ASP A 323 -19.87 -11.86 15.54
N THR A 324 -19.25 -10.84 16.12
CA THR A 324 -19.94 -9.61 16.57
C THR A 324 -19.19 -8.36 16.13
N ARG A 325 -19.90 -7.24 15.90
CA ARG A 325 -19.30 -5.93 15.60
C ARG A 325 -19.91 -4.81 16.45
N PRO A 326 -19.18 -3.71 16.73
CA PRO A 326 -19.74 -2.56 17.42
C PRO A 326 -20.85 -1.93 16.58
N GLY A 327 -21.96 -1.55 17.21
CA GLY A 327 -23.18 -1.09 16.53
C GLY A 327 -24.11 -2.22 16.08
N GLN A 328 -23.75 -3.49 16.21
CA GLN A 328 -24.64 -4.61 15.86
C GLN A 328 -25.78 -4.77 16.87
N VAL A 329 -26.96 -5.11 16.36
CA VAL A 329 -28.22 -5.22 17.10
C VAL A 329 -28.74 -6.65 17.00
N PHE A 330 -29.30 -7.16 18.09
CA PHE A 330 -29.83 -8.52 18.21
C PHE A 330 -31.25 -8.50 18.77
N GLY A 331 -32.10 -9.42 18.28
CA GLY A 331 -33.48 -9.57 18.73
C GLY A 331 -34.39 -8.40 18.34
N THR A 332 -35.21 -7.93 19.27
CA THR A 332 -36.19 -6.84 19.08
C THR A 332 -35.64 -5.43 19.33
N ALA A 333 -34.32 -5.31 19.53
CA ALA A 333 -33.68 -4.02 19.78
C ALA A 333 -33.72 -3.11 18.53
N SER A 334 -33.73 -1.79 18.75
CA SER A 334 -33.82 -0.79 17.69
C SER A 334 -32.51 -0.65 16.89
N GLU A 335 -32.64 -0.44 15.58
CA GLU A 335 -31.51 -0.29 14.66
C GLU A 335 -30.53 0.82 15.09
N SER A 336 -29.25 0.59 14.81
CA SER A 336 -28.18 1.56 15.07
C SER A 336 -28.10 2.58 13.93
N ALA A 337 -28.25 3.86 14.25
CA ALA A 337 -27.91 4.91 13.30
C ALA A 337 -26.40 4.86 12.98
N LEU A 338 -26.07 4.86 11.68
CA LEU A 338 -24.70 4.92 11.17
C LEU A 338 -23.92 6.09 11.83
N PRO A 339 -22.67 5.90 12.27
CA PRO A 339 -21.89 6.97 12.89
C PRO A 339 -21.78 8.18 11.96
N LEU A 340 -21.84 9.38 12.51
CA LEU A 340 -21.77 10.65 11.76
C LEU A 340 -20.32 11.08 11.49
N LEU A 341 -19.38 10.52 12.25
CA LEU A 341 -17.98 10.90 12.26
C LEU A 341 -17.17 9.76 11.64
N GLU A 342 -16.71 9.98 10.41
CA GLU A 342 -15.86 9.07 9.65
C GLU A 342 -14.41 9.59 9.66
N PRO A 343 -13.41 8.71 9.73
CA PRO A 343 -12.01 9.10 9.71
C PRO A 343 -11.63 9.60 8.31
N VAL A 344 -10.96 10.75 8.25
CA VAL A 344 -10.71 11.47 6.99
C VAL A 344 -9.32 11.15 6.41
N LEU A 345 -8.39 10.63 7.22
CA LEU A 345 -6.96 10.54 6.88
C LEU A 345 -6.43 9.11 6.98
N THR A 346 -5.74 8.67 5.93
CA THR A 346 -5.06 7.36 5.86
C THR A 346 -3.55 7.53 6.01
N TYR A 347 -2.96 6.88 7.02
CA TYR A 347 -1.52 6.89 7.30
C TYR A 347 -0.88 5.53 7.04
N ARG A 348 0.41 5.53 6.70
CA ARG A 348 1.21 4.31 6.57
C ARG A 348 1.79 3.92 7.93
N ILE A 349 1.67 2.65 8.31
CA ILE A 349 2.35 2.12 9.49
C ILE A 349 3.76 1.67 9.09
N LEU A 350 4.78 2.33 9.65
CA LEU A 350 6.17 1.97 9.53
C LEU A 350 6.52 0.92 10.58
N LEU A 351 7.03 -0.22 10.13
CA LEU A 351 7.40 -1.36 10.97
C LEU A 351 8.93 -1.38 11.21
N PRO A 352 9.39 -1.76 12.42
CA PRO A 352 10.82 -1.82 12.70
C PRO A 352 11.46 -3.01 11.98
N PHE A 353 12.73 -2.83 11.58
CA PHE A 353 13.45 -3.75 10.71
C PHE A 353 13.49 -5.19 11.27
N GLY A 354 13.06 -6.17 10.46
CA GLY A 354 12.97 -7.58 10.85
C GLY A 354 11.61 -8.03 11.39
N THR A 355 10.61 -7.14 11.48
CA THR A 355 9.23 -7.50 11.83
C THR A 355 8.50 -8.13 10.64
N ASP A 356 7.76 -9.23 10.87
CA ASP A 356 6.89 -9.82 9.84
C ASP A 356 5.59 -9.01 9.64
N SER A 357 5.38 -8.54 8.41
CA SER A 357 4.22 -7.75 8.02
C SER A 357 2.91 -8.55 8.09
N HIS A 358 2.92 -9.86 7.85
CA HIS A 358 1.70 -10.68 7.92
C HIS A 358 1.20 -10.88 9.36
N THR A 359 2.12 -11.19 10.28
CA THR A 359 1.84 -11.23 11.72
C THR A 359 1.35 -9.87 12.20
N MET A 360 1.98 -8.78 11.73
CA MET A 360 1.57 -7.44 12.13
C MET A 360 0.21 -7.02 11.58
N LEU A 361 -0.12 -7.38 10.33
CA LEU A 361 -1.45 -7.17 9.75
C LEU A 361 -2.54 -7.89 10.55
N LYS A 362 -2.25 -9.09 11.07
CA LYS A 362 -3.16 -9.80 11.97
C LYS A 362 -3.35 -9.06 13.29
N ASN A 363 -2.28 -8.53 13.89
CA ASN A 363 -2.35 -7.74 15.12
C ASN A 363 -3.11 -6.43 14.91
N MET A 364 -2.95 -5.78 13.76
CA MET A 364 -3.67 -4.56 13.40
C MET A 364 -5.16 -4.82 13.17
N ARG A 365 -5.53 -5.92 12.50
CA ARG A 365 -6.94 -6.36 12.40
C ARG A 365 -7.55 -6.69 13.77
N MET A 366 -6.76 -7.16 14.74
CA MET A 366 -7.27 -7.30 16.12
C MET A 366 -7.62 -5.96 16.76
N LEU A 367 -6.90 -4.87 16.43
CA LEU A 367 -7.25 -3.52 16.89
C LEU A 367 -8.44 -2.94 16.09
N GLU A 368 -8.54 -3.22 14.79
CA GLU A 368 -9.70 -2.87 13.95
C GLU A 368 -11.01 -3.52 14.47
N GLU A 369 -10.96 -4.74 15.00
CA GLU A 369 -12.12 -5.34 15.67
C GLU A 369 -12.56 -4.57 16.93
N GLU A 370 -11.63 -3.91 17.63
CA GLU A 370 -11.91 -3.12 18.85
C GLU A 370 -12.34 -1.67 18.49
N ASP A 371 -11.74 -1.08 17.45
CA ASP A 371 -12.10 0.20 16.85
C ASP A 371 -12.23 0.11 15.32
N PRO A 372 -13.45 -0.14 14.80
CA PRO A 372 -13.67 -0.35 13.36
C PRO A 372 -13.28 0.82 12.46
N GLN A 373 -13.14 2.02 13.02
CA GLN A 373 -12.72 3.21 12.27
C GLN A 373 -11.23 3.23 11.95
N LEU A 374 -10.42 2.33 12.52
CA LEU A 374 -9.01 2.22 12.13
C LEU A 374 -8.80 1.71 10.69
N HIS A 375 -9.83 1.12 10.07
CA HIS A 375 -9.89 0.67 8.67
C HIS A 375 -8.53 0.22 8.10
N ILE A 376 -8.12 -0.98 8.50
CA ILE A 376 -6.76 -1.50 8.26
C ILE A 376 -6.68 -2.10 6.85
N VAL A 377 -6.12 -1.32 5.93
CA VAL A 377 -5.92 -1.71 4.54
C VAL A 377 -4.52 -2.28 4.35
N TRP A 378 -4.44 -3.46 3.74
CA TRP A 378 -3.19 -4.02 3.25
C TRP A 378 -3.00 -3.58 1.79
N ASN A 379 -1.91 -2.86 1.52
CA ASN A 379 -1.55 -2.46 0.16
C ASN A 379 -0.60 -3.53 -0.44
N GLU A 380 -1.15 -4.41 -1.27
CA GLU A 380 -0.39 -5.49 -1.93
C GLU A 380 0.72 -4.98 -2.85
N ALA A 381 0.54 -3.82 -3.50
CA ALA A 381 1.50 -3.28 -4.46
C ALA A 381 2.78 -2.74 -3.78
N LEU A 382 2.64 -2.18 -2.57
CA LEU A 382 3.75 -1.63 -1.79
C LEU A 382 4.24 -2.59 -0.69
N GLY A 383 3.44 -3.60 -0.31
CA GLY A 383 3.73 -4.47 0.84
C GLY A 383 3.57 -3.77 2.19
N GLU A 384 2.67 -2.78 2.26
CA GLU A 384 2.53 -1.86 3.39
C GLU A 384 1.17 -1.99 4.10
N ILE A 385 1.16 -1.77 5.42
CA ILE A 385 -0.07 -1.65 6.20
C ILE A 385 -0.44 -0.17 6.28
N GLN A 386 -1.70 0.14 5.96
CA GLN A 386 -2.28 1.47 6.10
C GLN A 386 -3.41 1.44 7.14
N ALA A 387 -3.57 2.53 7.88
CA ALA A 387 -4.62 2.70 8.88
C ALA A 387 -5.25 4.09 8.76
N GLN A 388 -6.56 4.19 8.97
CA GLN A 388 -7.27 5.45 9.04
C GLN A 388 -7.28 5.98 10.48
N VAL A 389 -7.00 7.28 10.65
CA VAL A 389 -6.83 7.90 11.97
C VAL A 389 -7.41 9.32 11.97
N MET A 390 -8.06 9.71 13.07
CA MET A 390 -8.72 11.01 13.23
C MET A 390 -7.76 12.17 13.51
N GLY A 391 -6.63 11.91 14.17
CA GLY A 391 -5.70 12.96 14.60
C GLY A 391 -4.46 12.45 15.35
N ASP A 392 -3.54 13.37 15.61
CA ASP A 392 -2.21 13.12 16.19
C ASP A 392 -2.27 12.38 17.55
N VAL A 393 -3.31 12.61 18.36
CA VAL A 393 -3.44 11.98 19.69
C VAL A 393 -3.83 10.50 19.55
N GLN A 394 -4.74 10.17 18.61
CA GLN A 394 -5.08 8.78 18.32
C GLN A 394 -3.87 8.02 17.74
N MET A 395 -3.03 8.66 16.92
CA MET A 395 -1.78 8.07 16.43
C MET A 395 -0.83 7.68 17.59
N GLU A 396 -0.60 8.59 18.54
CA GLU A 396 0.25 8.34 19.72
C GLU A 396 -0.26 7.19 20.60
N ILE A 397 -1.59 7.13 20.81
CA ILE A 397 -2.23 6.02 21.55
C ILE A 397 -2.09 4.72 20.78
N LEU A 398 -2.25 4.72 19.46
CA LEU A 398 -2.10 3.51 18.65
C LEU A 398 -0.65 3.00 18.68
N LYS A 399 0.37 3.89 18.68
CA LYS A 399 1.77 3.50 18.96
C LYS A 399 1.90 2.83 20.33
N SER A 400 1.38 3.46 21.38
CA SER A 400 1.46 2.98 22.76
C SER A 400 0.73 1.64 22.96
N GLN A 401 -0.47 1.47 22.41
CA GLN A 401 -1.21 0.20 22.45
C GLN A 401 -0.44 -0.93 21.78
N VAL A 402 0.18 -0.67 20.63
CA VAL A 402 0.93 -1.67 19.86
C VAL A 402 2.22 -2.06 20.58
N GLN A 403 2.90 -1.09 21.20
CA GLN A 403 4.07 -1.32 22.04
C GLN A 403 3.72 -2.13 23.30
N GLU A 404 2.66 -1.76 24.03
CA GLU A 404 2.25 -2.43 25.27
C GLU A 404 1.68 -3.85 25.03
N ARG A 405 0.85 -4.05 23.98
CA ARG A 405 0.17 -5.33 23.73
C ARG A 405 0.97 -6.31 22.89
N PHE A 406 1.75 -5.82 21.93
CA PHE A 406 2.46 -6.66 20.95
C PHE A 406 3.99 -6.57 21.06
N GLY A 407 4.53 -5.65 21.86
CA GLY A 407 5.98 -5.47 22.04
C GLY A 407 6.68 -4.88 20.81
N VAL A 408 5.94 -4.23 19.91
CA VAL A 408 6.47 -3.65 18.66
C VAL A 408 6.37 -2.13 18.73
N GLU A 409 7.48 -1.44 18.51
CA GLU A 409 7.48 0.01 18.32
C GLU A 409 7.17 0.33 16.86
N ILE A 410 6.06 1.01 16.61
CA ILE A 410 5.66 1.46 15.27
C ILE A 410 5.81 2.97 15.13
N GLU A 411 6.07 3.39 13.91
CA GLU A 411 5.90 4.79 13.52
C GLU A 411 4.77 4.95 12.50
N PHE A 412 4.29 6.17 12.35
CA PHE A 412 3.38 6.52 11.27
C PHE A 412 4.17 7.36 10.29
N GLY A 413 4.30 6.85 9.07
CA GLY A 413 4.80 7.60 7.94
C GLY A 413 3.64 8.28 7.23
N GLU A 414 3.97 9.31 6.47
CA GLU A 414 3.06 9.80 5.43
C GLU A 414 2.72 8.63 4.48
N GLY A 415 1.45 8.52 4.11
CA GLY A 415 1.03 7.60 3.07
C GLY A 415 1.65 8.04 1.74
N ASN A 416 2.22 7.11 0.98
CA ASN A 416 2.74 7.42 -0.35
C ASN A 416 1.57 7.85 -1.25
N ILE A 417 1.72 8.96 -1.98
CA ILE A 417 0.76 9.31 -3.03
C ILE A 417 0.98 8.31 -4.16
N VAL A 418 -0.07 7.59 -4.54
CA VAL A 418 -0.04 6.78 -5.75
C VAL A 418 -0.21 7.75 -6.91
N TYR A 419 0.91 8.18 -7.49
CA TYR A 419 0.90 8.86 -8.78
C TYR A 419 0.68 7.83 -9.89
N LYS A 420 0.23 8.31 -11.04
CA LYS A 420 0.11 7.53 -12.28
C LYS A 420 0.71 8.31 -13.44
N GLU A 421 0.97 7.66 -14.56
CA GLU A 421 1.44 8.33 -15.77
C GLU A 421 0.47 8.07 -16.94
N THR A 422 0.32 9.04 -17.84
CA THR A 422 -0.40 8.89 -19.11
C THR A 422 0.38 9.57 -20.24
N ILE A 423 -0.10 9.52 -21.47
CA ILE A 423 0.56 10.11 -22.64
C ILE A 423 -0.18 11.34 -23.18
N ALA A 424 0.56 12.35 -23.64
CA ALA A 424 -0.02 13.55 -24.25
C ALA A 424 -0.29 13.40 -25.77
N LYS A 425 0.37 12.46 -26.46
CA LYS A 425 0.34 12.33 -27.92
C LYS A 425 0.21 10.89 -28.36
N THR A 426 -0.55 10.68 -29.44
CA THR A 426 -0.58 9.40 -30.15
C THR A 426 0.78 9.09 -30.77
N VAL A 427 1.31 7.89 -30.53
CA VAL A 427 2.59 7.41 -31.07
C VAL A 427 2.57 5.93 -31.42
N GLU A 428 3.50 5.51 -32.29
CA GLU A 428 3.80 4.10 -32.53
C GLU A 428 5.02 3.69 -31.68
N GLY A 429 4.81 2.82 -30.70
CA GLY A 429 5.88 2.17 -29.94
C GLY A 429 6.37 0.90 -30.64
N VAL A 430 7.69 0.73 -30.79
CA VAL A 430 8.30 -0.40 -31.50
C VAL A 430 9.24 -1.22 -30.62
N GLY A 431 9.15 -2.54 -30.72
CA GLY A 431 9.97 -3.47 -29.92
C GLY A 431 10.44 -4.66 -30.73
N HIS A 432 11.76 -4.90 -30.74
CA HIS A 432 12.40 -6.04 -31.39
C HIS A 432 13.24 -6.84 -30.39
N PHE A 433 13.16 -8.17 -30.49
CA PHE A 433 13.88 -9.10 -29.63
C PHE A 433 14.43 -10.29 -30.42
N GLU A 434 15.72 -10.24 -30.73
CA GLU A 434 16.44 -11.24 -31.53
C GLU A 434 17.81 -11.60 -30.91
N PRO A 435 17.86 -12.26 -29.74
CA PRO A 435 19.05 -12.99 -29.31
C PRO A 435 19.29 -14.25 -30.18
N LEU A 436 20.42 -14.94 -29.97
CA LEU A 436 20.84 -16.07 -30.82
C LEU A 436 19.73 -17.14 -30.99
N ARG A 437 19.20 -17.28 -32.21
CA ARG A 437 18.10 -18.21 -32.60
C ARG A 437 16.71 -17.89 -32.02
N HIS A 438 16.51 -16.67 -31.54
CA HIS A 438 15.22 -16.12 -31.13
C HIS A 438 14.78 -15.02 -32.09
N TYR A 439 13.47 -14.75 -32.23
CA TYR A 439 12.96 -13.61 -33.03
C TYR A 439 11.54 -13.24 -32.60
N ALA A 440 11.32 -11.98 -32.24
CA ALA A 440 9.98 -11.38 -32.17
C ALA A 440 10.04 -9.87 -32.42
N GLU A 441 9.02 -9.36 -33.10
CA GLU A 441 8.90 -7.96 -33.50
C GLU A 441 7.45 -7.50 -33.32
N VAL A 442 7.23 -6.36 -32.65
CA VAL A 442 5.91 -5.86 -32.24
C VAL A 442 5.84 -4.35 -32.42
N HIS A 443 4.75 -3.87 -33.02
CA HIS A 443 4.42 -2.45 -33.21
C HIS A 443 3.05 -2.16 -32.56
N LEU A 444 3.03 -1.22 -31.62
CA LEU A 444 1.85 -0.83 -30.86
C LEU A 444 1.51 0.64 -31.14
N LEU A 445 0.30 0.93 -31.59
CA LEU A 445 -0.25 2.27 -31.60
C LEU A 445 -0.75 2.60 -30.18
N MET A 446 -0.24 3.68 -29.60
CA MET A 446 -0.56 4.12 -28.24
C MET A 446 -1.24 5.48 -28.33
N GLU A 447 -2.49 5.56 -27.87
CA GLU A 447 -3.36 6.74 -27.95
C GLU A 447 -3.80 7.19 -26.54
N PRO A 448 -3.91 8.50 -26.27
CA PRO A 448 -4.49 8.99 -25.01
C PRO A 448 -5.95 8.53 -24.85
N GLY A 449 -6.32 8.03 -23.68
CA GLY A 449 -7.69 7.63 -23.33
C GLY A 449 -8.51 8.77 -22.71
N GLU A 450 -9.77 8.46 -22.36
CA GLU A 450 -10.57 9.34 -21.51
C GLU A 450 -10.09 9.23 -20.04
N PRO A 451 -10.08 10.32 -19.24
CA PRO A 451 -9.67 10.26 -17.84
C PRO A 451 -10.48 9.22 -17.05
N GLY A 452 -9.79 8.30 -16.37
CA GLY A 452 -10.37 7.18 -15.66
C GLY A 452 -10.75 5.96 -16.52
N SER A 453 -10.49 5.94 -17.84
CA SER A 453 -10.76 4.77 -18.69
C SER A 453 -9.86 3.57 -18.37
N GLY A 454 -8.71 3.79 -17.74
CA GLY A 454 -7.68 2.78 -17.56
C GLY A 454 -6.99 2.41 -18.89
N LEU A 455 -6.38 1.23 -18.92
CA LEU A 455 -5.74 0.70 -20.13
C LEU A 455 -6.75 -0.12 -20.95
N VAL A 456 -6.87 0.22 -22.24
CA VAL A 456 -7.72 -0.49 -23.21
C VAL A 456 -6.82 -1.13 -24.27
N PHE A 457 -6.98 -2.44 -24.49
CA PHE A 457 -6.16 -3.20 -25.43
C PHE A 457 -6.98 -3.66 -26.64
N GLU A 458 -6.49 -3.37 -27.84
CA GLU A 458 -7.11 -3.78 -29.11
C GLU A 458 -6.07 -4.38 -30.08
N ALA A 459 -6.53 -5.04 -31.14
CA ALA A 459 -5.69 -5.54 -32.22
C ALA A 459 -6.32 -5.23 -33.58
N ASP A 460 -5.61 -4.46 -34.40
CA ASP A 460 -5.92 -4.13 -35.79
C ASP A 460 -4.75 -4.57 -36.68
N CYS A 461 -4.44 -5.86 -36.62
CA CYS A 461 -3.34 -6.50 -37.35
C CYS A 461 -3.90 -7.62 -38.24
N SER A 462 -3.53 -7.62 -39.52
CA SER A 462 -4.02 -8.62 -40.48
C SER A 462 -3.48 -10.02 -40.17
N GLU A 463 -4.33 -11.03 -40.39
CA GLU A 463 -3.95 -12.44 -40.19
C GLU A 463 -2.80 -12.87 -41.11
N ASP A 464 -2.67 -12.22 -42.27
CA ASP A 464 -1.58 -12.44 -43.23
C ASP A 464 -0.22 -11.92 -42.73
N MET A 465 -0.20 -10.99 -41.77
CA MET A 465 1.01 -10.43 -41.17
C MET A 465 1.43 -11.20 -39.92
N LEU A 466 0.47 -11.52 -39.04
CA LEU A 466 0.73 -12.24 -37.80
C LEU A 466 -0.47 -13.13 -37.42
N ASP A 467 -0.22 -14.42 -37.17
CA ASP A 467 -1.26 -15.38 -36.78
C ASP A 467 -2.04 -14.90 -35.55
N LYS A 468 -3.37 -15.11 -35.54
CA LYS A 468 -4.26 -14.81 -34.39
C LYS A 468 -3.77 -15.37 -33.05
N ASN A 469 -3.04 -16.48 -33.05
CA ASN A 469 -2.49 -17.07 -31.83
C ASN A 469 -1.41 -16.18 -31.20
N TRP A 470 -0.55 -15.56 -32.03
CA TRP A 470 0.48 -14.63 -31.57
C TRP A 470 -0.11 -13.28 -31.20
N GLN A 471 -1.10 -12.78 -31.96
CA GLN A 471 -1.83 -11.56 -31.59
C GLN A 471 -2.46 -11.69 -30.19
N ARG A 472 -3.15 -12.81 -29.90
CA ARG A 472 -3.70 -13.11 -28.57
C ARG A 472 -2.63 -13.23 -27.48
N LEU A 473 -1.47 -13.78 -27.81
CA LEU A 473 -0.35 -13.88 -26.86
C LEU A 473 0.19 -12.49 -26.49
N ILE A 474 0.36 -11.60 -27.47
CA ILE A 474 0.76 -10.20 -27.24
C ILE A 474 -0.26 -9.49 -26.34
N LEU A 475 -1.56 -9.59 -26.62
CA LEU A 475 -2.62 -9.03 -25.77
C LEU A 475 -2.58 -9.60 -24.35
N THR A 476 -2.35 -10.91 -24.21
CA THR A 476 -2.20 -11.56 -22.88
C THR A 476 -0.99 -10.99 -22.12
N HIS A 477 0.12 -10.70 -22.80
CA HIS A 477 1.29 -10.06 -22.19
C HIS A 477 1.08 -8.57 -21.87
N LEU A 478 0.18 -7.88 -22.57
CA LEU A 478 -0.27 -6.53 -22.21
C LEU A 478 -1.18 -6.53 -20.97
N GLU A 479 -2.03 -7.55 -20.82
CA GLU A 479 -2.93 -7.70 -19.66
C GLU A 479 -2.25 -8.25 -18.40
N GLU A 480 -1.21 -9.10 -18.52
CA GLU A 480 -0.58 -9.77 -17.37
C GLU A 480 0.29 -8.84 -16.50
N LYS A 481 0.83 -7.76 -17.08
CA LYS A 481 1.83 -6.90 -16.44
C LYS A 481 1.32 -5.48 -16.29
N ARG A 482 1.45 -4.94 -15.08
CA ARG A 482 1.32 -3.49 -14.85
C ARG A 482 2.56 -2.78 -15.35
N PHE A 483 2.41 -2.00 -16.41
CA PHE A 483 3.50 -1.24 -17.00
C PHE A 483 3.83 0.00 -16.16
N ARG A 484 5.13 0.27 -16.03
CA ARG A 484 5.65 1.47 -15.38
C ARG A 484 5.89 2.55 -16.41
N GLY A 485 5.61 3.78 -16.02
CA GLY A 485 5.97 5.00 -16.72
C GLY A 485 7.46 5.32 -16.59
N ILE A 486 7.89 6.36 -17.29
CA ILE A 486 9.30 6.75 -17.43
C ILE A 486 9.68 7.93 -16.52
N LEU A 487 8.70 8.67 -15.98
CA LEU A 487 8.96 9.89 -15.21
C LEU A 487 9.26 9.58 -13.74
N THR A 488 8.46 8.72 -13.12
CA THR A 488 8.54 8.38 -11.69
C THR A 488 8.53 6.87 -11.44
N GLY A 489 8.40 6.07 -12.50
CA GLY A 489 8.17 4.62 -12.40
C GLY A 489 6.75 4.25 -11.98
N SER A 490 5.82 5.22 -11.98
CA SER A 490 4.41 5.05 -11.61
C SER A 490 3.64 4.20 -12.62
N GLU A 491 2.50 3.62 -12.23
CA GLU A 491 1.69 2.81 -13.16
C GLU A 491 1.08 3.67 -14.26
N ILE A 492 1.16 3.21 -15.53
CA ILE A 492 0.52 3.92 -16.64
C ILE A 492 -1.00 3.68 -16.68
N THR A 493 -1.76 4.67 -17.14
CA THR A 493 -3.23 4.67 -17.08
C THR A 493 -3.83 5.57 -18.17
N ASP A 494 -5.12 5.39 -18.45
CA ASP A 494 -5.91 6.18 -19.39
C ASP A 494 -5.27 6.24 -20.79
N MET A 495 -5.07 5.05 -21.36
CA MET A 495 -4.41 4.85 -22.67
C MET A 495 -5.06 3.71 -23.43
N LYS A 496 -5.22 3.89 -24.74
CA LYS A 496 -5.57 2.81 -25.68
C LYS A 496 -4.30 2.31 -26.36
N ILE A 497 -4.05 1.00 -26.31
CA ILE A 497 -2.88 0.35 -26.90
C ILE A 497 -3.36 -0.69 -27.91
N THR A 498 -3.14 -0.41 -29.19
CA THR A 498 -3.62 -1.21 -30.32
C THR A 498 -2.45 -1.90 -31.03
N LEU A 499 -2.48 -3.23 -31.14
CA LEU A 499 -1.52 -3.99 -31.94
C LEU A 499 -1.79 -3.76 -33.44
N ILE A 500 -0.90 -3.01 -34.11
CA ILE A 500 -1.04 -2.66 -35.54
C ILE A 500 -0.18 -3.52 -36.48
N ALA A 501 0.96 -4.01 -36.00
CA ALA A 501 1.86 -4.87 -36.77
C ALA A 501 2.76 -5.70 -35.85
N GLY A 502 3.32 -6.78 -36.42
CA GLY A 502 4.30 -7.62 -35.75
C GLY A 502 4.75 -8.76 -36.64
N ARG A 503 5.83 -9.45 -36.25
CA ARG A 503 6.44 -10.50 -37.07
C ARG A 503 7.00 -11.64 -36.23
N ALA A 504 6.75 -12.87 -36.69
CA ALA A 504 7.30 -14.10 -36.15
C ALA A 504 8.20 -14.80 -37.18
N HIS A 505 9.15 -15.60 -36.70
CA HIS A 505 9.97 -16.51 -37.49
C HIS A 505 9.63 -17.97 -37.17
N GLN A 506 9.21 -18.73 -38.19
CA GLN A 506 8.64 -20.09 -38.09
C GLN A 506 9.45 -21.13 -37.29
N LYS A 507 10.76 -20.91 -37.08
CA LYS A 507 11.66 -21.83 -36.36
C LYS A 507 12.35 -21.21 -35.14
N HIS A 508 12.19 -19.90 -34.93
CA HIS A 508 12.99 -19.13 -33.97
C HIS A 508 12.14 -18.29 -33.01
N THR A 509 10.85 -18.11 -33.26
CA THR A 509 9.98 -17.46 -32.26
C THR A 509 9.50 -18.46 -31.21
N GLU A 510 9.88 -18.25 -29.97
CA GLU A 510 9.26 -18.86 -28.79
C GLU A 510 8.29 -17.87 -28.12
N GLY A 511 7.34 -18.35 -27.30
CA GLY A 511 6.36 -17.48 -26.65
C GLY A 511 6.97 -16.41 -25.72
N GLY A 512 8.15 -16.69 -25.16
CA GLY A 512 8.90 -15.72 -24.34
C GLY A 512 9.46 -14.53 -25.14
N ASP A 513 9.62 -14.66 -26.45
CA ASP A 513 10.21 -13.60 -27.29
C ASP A 513 9.21 -12.47 -27.51
N PHE A 514 7.95 -12.82 -27.79
CA PHE A 514 6.87 -11.84 -27.91
C PHE A 514 6.63 -11.07 -26.61
N ARG A 515 6.80 -11.71 -25.45
CA ARG A 515 6.75 -11.04 -24.15
C ARG A 515 7.80 -9.93 -24.05
N GLN A 516 9.04 -10.22 -24.42
CA GLN A 516 10.14 -9.23 -24.40
C GLN A 516 9.95 -8.12 -25.43
N ALA A 517 9.55 -8.46 -26.67
CA ALA A 517 9.28 -7.48 -27.71
C ALA A 517 8.11 -6.54 -27.34
N THR A 518 7.02 -7.08 -26.77
CA THR A 518 5.84 -6.31 -26.34
C THR A 518 6.19 -5.29 -25.25
N TYR A 519 6.92 -5.71 -24.21
CA TYR A 519 7.30 -4.80 -23.11
C TYR A 519 8.20 -3.66 -23.62
N ARG A 520 9.14 -3.97 -24.54
CA ARG A 520 10.00 -2.97 -25.19
C ARG A 520 9.21 -2.01 -26.07
N ALA A 521 8.22 -2.50 -26.82
CA ALA A 521 7.36 -1.66 -27.65
C ALA A 521 6.58 -0.62 -26.82
N VAL A 522 5.97 -1.04 -25.71
CA VAL A 522 5.30 -0.10 -24.77
C VAL A 522 6.30 0.91 -24.23
N ARG A 523 7.47 0.46 -23.77
CA ARG A 523 8.49 1.32 -23.15
C ARG A 523 9.07 2.36 -24.13
N GLN A 524 9.38 1.93 -25.36
CA GLN A 524 9.87 2.77 -26.44
C GLN A 524 8.83 3.81 -26.85
N GLY A 525 7.55 3.42 -26.92
CA GLY A 525 6.45 4.34 -27.18
C GLY A 525 6.30 5.43 -26.11
N LEU A 526 6.39 5.08 -24.81
CA LEU A 526 6.35 6.06 -23.72
C LEU A 526 7.45 7.14 -23.85
N CYS A 527 8.67 6.77 -24.27
CA CYS A 527 9.76 7.72 -24.50
C CYS A 527 9.46 8.76 -25.59
N GLU A 528 8.66 8.42 -26.62
CA GLU A 528 8.27 9.34 -27.69
C GLU A 528 6.97 10.11 -27.41
N ALA A 529 6.06 9.53 -26.62
CA ALA A 529 4.69 10.04 -26.45
C ALA A 529 4.60 11.37 -25.69
N GLY A 530 5.63 11.68 -24.89
CA GLY A 530 5.59 12.78 -23.92
C GLY A 530 4.64 12.43 -22.78
N CYS A 531 5.16 11.71 -21.78
CA CYS A 531 4.39 11.32 -20.61
C CYS A 531 3.98 12.53 -19.75
N VAL A 532 2.83 12.41 -19.09
CA VAL A 532 2.28 13.36 -18.14
C VAL A 532 2.07 12.64 -16.82
N LEU A 533 2.57 13.24 -15.73
CA LEU A 533 2.33 12.74 -14.38
C LEU A 533 0.92 13.14 -13.92
N LEU A 534 0.16 12.18 -13.42
CA LEU A 534 -1.16 12.36 -12.83
C LEU A 534 -1.10 12.14 -11.32
N GLU A 535 -1.79 12.98 -10.56
CA GLU A 535 -1.99 12.81 -9.13
C GLU A 535 -3.47 12.62 -8.79
N PRO A 536 -3.81 11.96 -7.68
CA PRO A 536 -5.20 11.81 -7.27
C PRO A 536 -5.74 13.12 -6.68
N TYR A 537 -7.00 13.41 -6.96
CA TYR A 537 -7.73 14.60 -6.47
C TYR A 537 -8.87 14.18 -5.54
N TYR A 538 -9.05 14.92 -4.44
CA TYR A 538 -10.22 14.82 -3.58
C TYR A 538 -11.32 15.77 -4.06
N ALA A 539 -12.54 15.27 -4.22
CA ALA A 539 -13.74 16.08 -4.13
C ALA A 539 -13.98 16.39 -2.64
N PHE A 540 -14.10 17.67 -2.30
CA PHE A 540 -14.24 18.13 -0.92
C PHE A 540 -15.55 18.85 -0.68
N ARG A 541 -16.02 18.73 0.57
CA ARG A 541 -17.14 19.49 1.14
C ARG A 541 -16.68 20.11 2.45
N LEU A 542 -16.60 21.43 2.50
CA LEU A 542 -16.09 22.21 3.62
C LEU A 542 -17.20 23.09 4.20
N GLU A 543 -17.61 22.79 5.43
CA GLU A 543 -18.56 23.56 6.22
C GLU A 543 -17.79 24.42 7.23
N VAL A 544 -17.92 25.74 7.18
CA VAL A 544 -17.24 26.69 8.08
C VAL A 544 -18.20 27.80 8.53
N PRO A 545 -17.99 28.44 9.70
CA PRO A 545 -18.72 29.64 10.06
C PRO A 545 -18.55 30.75 9.01
N SER A 546 -19.61 31.51 8.73
CA SER A 546 -19.60 32.56 7.69
C SER A 546 -18.49 33.62 7.92
N GLU A 547 -18.11 33.86 9.18
CA GLU A 547 -16.98 34.73 9.59
C GLU A 547 -15.61 34.24 9.07
N ASN A 548 -15.44 32.93 8.92
CA ASN A 548 -14.17 32.31 8.54
C ASN A 548 -14.06 32.03 7.02
N LEU A 549 -15.13 32.26 6.25
CA LEU A 549 -15.23 31.88 4.84
C LEU A 549 -14.08 32.45 3.97
N GLY A 550 -13.72 33.73 4.15
CA GLY A 550 -12.65 34.36 3.38
C GLY A 550 -11.27 33.74 3.60
N ARG A 551 -11.00 33.18 4.80
CA ARG A 551 -9.78 32.43 5.06
C ARG A 551 -9.81 31.05 4.39
N ALA A 552 -10.96 30.36 4.47
CA ALA A 552 -11.14 29.06 3.83
C ALA A 552 -10.86 29.15 2.31
N MET A 553 -11.44 30.14 1.63
CA MET A 553 -11.21 30.37 0.19
C MET A 553 -9.74 30.63 -0.14
N ALA A 554 -9.04 31.45 0.65
CA ALA A 554 -7.62 31.76 0.42
C ALA A 554 -6.68 30.58 0.69
N ASP A 555 -7.00 29.73 1.68
CA ASP A 555 -6.26 28.49 1.92
C ASP A 555 -6.49 27.47 0.79
N LEU A 556 -7.73 27.34 0.27
CA LEU A 556 -8.06 26.48 -0.88
C LEU A 556 -7.32 26.88 -2.17
N ASP A 557 -7.33 28.18 -2.49
CA ASP A 557 -6.61 28.75 -3.64
C ASP A 557 -5.10 28.48 -3.54
N ARG A 558 -4.49 28.68 -2.35
CA ARG A 558 -3.09 28.33 -2.10
C ARG A 558 -2.81 26.84 -2.31
N MET A 559 -3.76 25.97 -1.99
CA MET A 559 -3.65 24.51 -2.15
C MET A 559 -3.95 24.01 -3.57
N GLN A 560 -4.12 24.91 -4.55
CA GLN A 560 -4.50 24.60 -5.93
C GLN A 560 -5.84 23.84 -6.04
N GLY A 561 -6.79 24.18 -5.15
CA GLY A 561 -8.15 23.63 -5.19
C GLY A 561 -9.11 24.49 -6.01
N GLU A 562 -9.85 23.87 -6.93
CA GLU A 562 -10.98 24.49 -7.62
C GLU A 562 -12.24 24.38 -6.74
N PHE A 563 -13.08 25.43 -6.69
CA PHE A 563 -14.32 25.41 -5.90
C PHE A 563 -15.46 26.20 -6.52
N SER A 564 -16.67 25.76 -6.22
CA SER A 564 -17.92 26.45 -6.59
C SER A 564 -18.19 27.66 -5.71
N ALA A 565 -19.13 28.52 -6.12
CA ALA A 565 -19.58 29.63 -5.30
C ALA A 565 -20.12 29.11 -3.95
N PRO A 566 -19.75 29.74 -2.81
CA PRO A 566 -20.17 29.28 -1.49
C PRO A 566 -21.67 29.46 -1.26
N GLU A 567 -22.33 28.39 -0.81
CA GLU A 567 -23.71 28.46 -0.32
C GLU A 567 -23.70 28.92 1.14
N GLN A 568 -24.52 29.91 1.50
CA GLN A 568 -24.60 30.43 2.87
C GLN A 568 -25.96 30.07 3.48
N ASP A 569 -25.94 29.33 4.59
CA ASP A 569 -27.10 29.00 5.41
C ASP A 569 -26.97 29.71 6.76
N GLY A 570 -27.26 31.01 6.74
CA GLY A 570 -27.21 31.90 7.91
C GLY A 570 -25.83 31.99 8.57
N SER A 571 -25.62 31.22 9.64
CA SER A 571 -24.39 31.24 10.44
C SER A 571 -23.26 30.36 9.87
N MET A 572 -23.57 29.47 8.93
CA MET A 572 -22.61 28.56 8.29
C MET A 572 -22.55 28.81 6.78
N ALA A 573 -21.37 28.58 6.22
CA ALA A 573 -21.10 28.58 4.78
C ALA A 573 -20.57 27.21 4.34
N LEU A 574 -21.04 26.77 3.19
CA LEU A 574 -20.69 25.51 2.53
C LEU A 574 -19.88 25.81 1.27
N LEU A 575 -18.67 25.25 1.20
CA LEU A 575 -17.81 25.24 0.02
C LEU A 575 -17.70 23.82 -0.51
N THR A 576 -17.82 23.65 -1.83
CA THR A 576 -17.61 22.36 -2.52
C THR A 576 -16.66 22.54 -3.70
N GLY A 577 -15.82 21.54 -3.95
CA GLY A 577 -14.77 21.67 -4.96
C GLY A 577 -13.92 20.42 -5.12
N THR A 578 -12.84 20.52 -5.89
CA THR A 578 -11.80 19.50 -6.05
C THR A 578 -10.43 20.07 -5.67
N ALA A 579 -9.55 19.24 -5.12
CA ALA A 579 -8.18 19.67 -4.79
C ALA A 579 -7.20 18.48 -4.77
N PRO A 580 -5.90 18.71 -4.99
CA PRO A 580 -4.87 17.68 -4.90
C PRO A 580 -4.86 16.95 -3.54
N VAL A 581 -4.71 15.63 -3.57
CA VAL A 581 -4.52 14.81 -2.35
C VAL A 581 -3.22 15.17 -1.63
N SER A 582 -2.22 15.67 -2.37
CA SER A 582 -0.94 16.16 -1.85
C SER A 582 -1.11 17.33 -0.88
N THR A 583 -1.90 18.35 -1.24
CA THR A 583 -2.04 19.59 -0.47
C THR A 583 -3.05 19.49 0.68
N MET A 584 -4.12 18.69 0.51
CA MET A 584 -5.23 18.62 1.46
C MET A 584 -4.97 17.81 2.74
N ARG A 585 -3.93 16.98 2.79
CA ARG A 585 -3.67 15.96 3.84
C ARG A 585 -3.81 16.44 5.29
N ASN A 586 -3.36 17.65 5.60
CA ASN A 586 -3.38 18.18 6.97
C ASN A 586 -4.42 19.29 7.17
N TYR A 587 -5.19 19.65 6.13
CA TYR A 587 -6.01 20.86 6.14
C TYR A 587 -7.16 20.82 7.16
N GLN A 588 -7.74 19.64 7.43
CA GLN A 588 -8.76 19.45 8.47
C GLN A 588 -8.28 19.94 9.86
N ARG A 589 -6.99 19.82 10.19
CA ARG A 589 -6.43 20.32 11.45
C ARG A 589 -6.42 21.84 11.49
N ASP A 590 -6.04 22.48 10.40
CA ASP A 590 -6.00 23.94 10.28
C ASP A 590 -7.43 24.51 10.30
N VAL A 591 -8.38 23.86 9.61
CA VAL A 591 -9.82 24.16 9.67
C VAL A 591 -10.33 24.12 11.11
N ILE A 592 -10.08 23.04 11.86
CA ILE A 592 -10.48 22.93 13.28
C ILE A 592 -9.88 24.07 14.10
N SER A 593 -8.59 24.37 13.89
CA SER A 593 -7.89 25.43 14.61
C SER A 593 -8.51 26.82 14.38
N TYR A 594 -8.69 27.25 13.13
CA TYR A 594 -9.19 28.61 12.86
C TYR A 594 -10.70 28.78 13.04
N THR A 595 -11.48 27.70 12.96
CA THR A 595 -12.93 27.70 13.23
C THR A 595 -13.29 27.42 14.69
N LYS A 596 -12.31 27.25 15.58
CA LYS A 596 -12.50 26.86 16.99
C LYS A 596 -13.32 25.56 17.14
N GLY A 597 -13.08 24.60 16.24
CA GLY A 597 -13.74 23.28 16.22
C GLY A 597 -15.16 23.26 15.66
N ARG A 598 -15.66 24.35 15.05
CA ARG A 598 -16.97 24.38 14.38
C ARG A 598 -16.94 23.95 12.90
N GLY A 599 -15.76 23.99 12.27
CA GLY A 599 -15.58 23.65 10.86
C GLY A 599 -15.42 22.15 10.63
N ARG A 600 -15.98 21.66 9.52
CA ARG A 600 -15.93 20.26 9.08
C ARG A 600 -15.49 20.19 7.64
N LEU A 601 -14.45 19.39 7.36
CA LEU A 601 -14.05 19.01 6.01
C LEU A 601 -14.43 17.54 5.80
N THR A 602 -15.03 17.23 4.66
CA THR A 602 -15.28 15.86 4.20
C THR A 602 -14.59 15.71 2.85
N LEU A 603 -13.84 14.62 2.67
CA LEU A 603 -13.07 14.33 1.47
C LEU A 603 -13.53 13.00 0.86
N SER A 604 -13.67 12.96 -0.46
CA SER A 604 -13.91 11.74 -1.24
C SER A 604 -12.99 11.72 -2.46
N LEU A 605 -12.54 10.56 -2.91
CA LEU A 605 -11.68 10.47 -4.10
C LEU A 605 -12.52 10.79 -5.35
N SER A 606 -12.13 11.84 -6.09
CA SER A 606 -12.81 12.25 -7.33
C SER A 606 -12.26 11.51 -8.55
N GLY A 607 -10.94 11.37 -8.64
CA GLY A 607 -10.26 10.82 -9.80
C GLY A 607 -8.77 11.12 -9.79
N TYR A 608 -8.18 11.12 -10.97
CA TYR A 608 -6.79 11.51 -11.24
C TYR A 608 -6.79 12.66 -12.26
N GLU A 609 -5.96 13.67 -12.01
CA GLU A 609 -5.82 14.85 -12.86
C GLU A 609 -4.31 15.17 -13.04
N PRO A 610 -3.91 16.00 -14.02
CA PRO A 610 -2.51 16.39 -14.20
C PRO A 610 -1.88 16.96 -12.92
N CYS A 611 -0.69 16.49 -12.58
CA CYS A 611 -0.05 16.86 -11.32
C CYS A 611 0.37 18.34 -11.29
N HIS A 612 -0.05 19.06 -10.24
CA HIS A 612 0.15 20.50 -10.08
C HIS A 612 1.64 20.90 -9.96
N ASN A 613 2.49 20.03 -9.40
CA ASN A 613 3.92 20.25 -9.19
C ASN A 613 4.81 19.14 -9.80
N ALA A 614 4.45 18.65 -10.98
CA ALA A 614 5.09 17.50 -11.63
C ALA A 614 6.64 17.53 -11.63
N GLU A 615 7.28 18.66 -11.93
CA GLU A 615 8.75 18.77 -11.95
C GLU A 615 9.41 18.46 -10.60
N GLU A 616 8.80 18.90 -9.49
CA GLU A 616 9.28 18.66 -8.13
C GLU A 616 9.14 17.18 -7.76
N VAL A 617 8.01 16.57 -8.07
CA VAL A 617 7.74 15.14 -7.81
C VAL A 617 8.67 14.24 -8.62
N ILE A 618 8.92 14.57 -9.89
CA ILE A 618 9.86 13.85 -10.75
C ILE A 618 11.28 13.93 -10.18
N ALA A 619 11.75 15.13 -9.83
CA ALA A 619 13.07 15.33 -9.23
C ALA A 619 13.22 14.59 -7.89
N ALA A 620 12.17 14.58 -7.05
CA ALA A 620 12.15 13.88 -5.77
C ALA A 620 12.11 12.35 -5.91
N SER A 621 11.54 11.82 -6.99
CA SER A 621 11.47 10.37 -7.23
C SER A 621 12.85 9.74 -7.47
N GLY A 622 13.77 10.49 -8.09
CA GLY A 622 15.10 10.01 -8.47
C GLY A 622 15.09 8.82 -9.43
N TYR A 623 13.98 8.57 -10.13
CA TYR A 623 13.85 7.43 -11.04
C TYR A 623 14.61 7.68 -12.36
N ASP A 624 15.49 6.75 -12.71
CA ASP A 624 16.19 6.72 -14.00
C ASP A 624 15.70 5.50 -14.79
N PHE A 625 15.01 5.75 -15.90
CA PHE A 625 14.45 4.70 -16.74
C PHE A 625 15.49 3.98 -17.61
N ASP A 626 16.63 4.63 -17.94
CA ASP A 626 17.70 4.02 -18.73
C ASP A 626 18.52 3.02 -17.89
N SER A 627 18.59 3.24 -16.57
CA SER A 627 19.15 2.29 -15.60
C SER A 627 18.21 1.12 -15.23
N ASP A 628 16.96 1.11 -15.68
CA ASP A 628 15.99 0.06 -15.34
C ASP A 628 16.21 -1.24 -16.14
N LEU A 629 17.03 -2.14 -15.59
CA LEU A 629 17.31 -3.46 -16.15
C LEU A 629 16.13 -4.46 -16.07
N GLN A 630 14.97 -4.08 -15.52
CA GLN A 630 13.74 -4.89 -15.51
C GLN A 630 12.77 -4.44 -16.61
N ASP A 631 12.74 -3.15 -16.93
CA ASP A 631 11.93 -2.53 -17.98
C ASP A 631 12.78 -1.68 -18.97
N PRO A 632 13.74 -2.30 -19.68
CA PRO A 632 14.64 -1.61 -20.60
C PRO A 632 13.95 -1.11 -21.88
N ALA A 633 14.19 0.16 -22.25
CA ALA A 633 13.57 0.82 -23.40
C ALA A 633 14.20 0.45 -24.77
N GLY A 634 15.45 0.00 -24.81
CA GLY A 634 16.12 -0.40 -26.06
C GLY A 634 15.60 -1.72 -26.64
N SER A 635 15.92 -2.01 -27.91
CA SER A 635 15.59 -3.28 -28.58
C SER A 635 16.84 -4.11 -28.88
N VAL A 636 16.68 -5.42 -29.05
CA VAL A 636 17.79 -6.39 -29.14
C VAL A 636 17.82 -6.98 -30.55
N PHE A 637 18.92 -6.75 -31.27
CA PHE A 637 19.12 -7.19 -32.65
C PHE A 637 20.30 -8.17 -32.75
N CYS A 638 20.33 -9.00 -33.80
CA CYS A 638 21.44 -9.93 -34.04
C CYS A 638 22.34 -9.45 -35.18
N SER A 639 23.66 -9.44 -34.96
CA SER A 639 24.66 -9.18 -36.00
C SER A 639 25.80 -10.19 -35.88
N HIS A 640 26.13 -10.86 -36.98
CA HIS A 640 27.23 -11.85 -37.06
C HIS A 640 27.16 -13.00 -36.03
N GLY A 641 25.97 -13.28 -35.49
CA GLY A 641 25.77 -14.32 -34.46
C GLY A 641 25.99 -13.85 -33.02
N ALA A 642 26.10 -12.54 -32.77
CA ALA A 642 26.04 -11.94 -31.44
C ALA A 642 24.84 -11.00 -31.34
N GLY A 643 24.17 -11.00 -30.18
CA GLY A 643 23.11 -10.03 -29.88
C GLY A 643 23.71 -8.70 -29.45
N PHE A 644 23.13 -7.58 -29.90
CA PHE A 644 23.49 -6.24 -29.47
C PHE A 644 22.23 -5.41 -29.16
N VAL A 645 22.35 -4.41 -28.30
CA VAL A 645 21.23 -3.56 -27.88
C VAL A 645 21.29 -2.24 -28.64
N VAL A 646 20.16 -1.85 -29.25
CA VAL A 646 19.95 -0.56 -29.91
C VAL A 646 19.15 0.35 -28.95
N PRO A 647 19.66 1.56 -28.63
CA PRO A 647 18.94 2.56 -27.83
C PRO A 647 17.57 2.95 -28.42
N TRP A 648 16.61 3.27 -27.54
CA TRP A 648 15.18 3.46 -27.87
C TRP A 648 14.92 4.48 -28.99
N ASN A 649 15.77 5.50 -29.11
CA ASN A 649 15.72 6.58 -30.08
C ASN A 649 16.20 6.18 -31.49
N GLU A 650 16.93 5.06 -31.61
CA GLU A 650 17.47 4.55 -32.88
C GLU A 650 16.71 3.32 -33.40
N VAL A 651 15.95 2.62 -32.54
CA VAL A 651 15.25 1.36 -32.86
C VAL A 651 14.48 1.41 -34.19
N LYS A 652 13.73 2.49 -34.45
CA LYS A 652 12.91 2.66 -35.67
C LYS A 652 13.70 2.60 -36.98
N GLN A 653 15.02 2.81 -36.95
CA GLN A 653 15.89 2.72 -38.13
C GLN A 653 16.35 1.28 -38.43
N TYR A 654 16.21 0.36 -37.46
CA TYR A 654 16.66 -1.03 -37.55
C TYR A 654 15.52 -2.05 -37.68
N MET A 655 14.25 -1.65 -37.48
CA MET A 655 13.08 -2.53 -37.60
C MET A 655 12.98 -3.18 -38.99
N HIS A 656 12.52 -4.43 -39.04
CA HIS A 656 12.35 -5.20 -40.28
C HIS A 656 10.93 -5.11 -40.86
N VAL A 657 9.96 -4.60 -40.09
CA VAL A 657 8.60 -4.29 -40.52
C VAL A 657 8.44 -2.79 -40.75
N GLU A 658 8.01 -2.43 -41.95
CA GLU A 658 7.69 -1.03 -42.29
C GLU A 658 6.43 -0.56 -41.54
N SER A 659 6.58 0.49 -40.73
CA SER A 659 5.50 1.15 -39.97
C SER A 659 4.21 1.34 -40.79
N PRO A 660 3.08 0.74 -40.37
CA PRO A 660 1.77 1.00 -40.97
C PRO A 660 1.34 2.47 -40.79
N LEU A 661 1.68 3.08 -39.66
CA LEU A 661 1.35 4.47 -39.35
C LEU A 661 2.09 5.44 -40.29
N ALA A 662 3.37 5.21 -40.56
CA ALA A 662 4.15 6.00 -41.50
C ALA A 662 3.60 5.88 -42.94
N LYS A 663 3.10 4.70 -43.33
CA LYS A 663 2.41 4.51 -44.62
C LYS A 663 1.08 5.25 -44.70
N GLN A 664 0.29 5.24 -43.63
CA GLN A 664 -0.96 6.02 -43.56
C GLN A 664 -0.67 7.52 -43.63
N LEU A 665 0.23 8.04 -42.78
CA LEU A 665 0.61 9.46 -42.77
C LEU A 665 1.20 9.91 -44.12
N ALA A 666 2.07 9.10 -44.75
CA ALA A 666 2.61 9.41 -46.07
C ALA A 666 1.50 9.45 -47.14
N LYS A 667 0.53 8.53 -47.08
CA LYS A 667 -0.61 8.49 -48.00
C LYS A 667 -1.56 9.68 -47.78
N GLU A 668 -1.88 10.02 -46.54
CA GLU A 668 -2.69 11.19 -46.20
C GLU A 668 -2.01 12.49 -46.64
N GLN A 669 -0.70 12.61 -46.44
CA GLN A 669 0.08 13.74 -46.93
C GLN A 669 0.05 13.80 -48.46
N GLN A 670 0.20 12.66 -49.15
CA GLN A 670 0.07 12.59 -50.62
C GLN A 670 -1.33 12.96 -51.10
N GLU A 671 -2.39 12.51 -50.44
CA GLU A 671 -3.78 12.88 -50.75
C GLU A 671 -4.05 14.37 -50.47
N ARG A 672 -3.43 14.95 -49.44
CA ARG A 672 -3.51 16.38 -49.10
C ARG A 672 -2.77 17.25 -50.12
N GLU A 673 -1.56 16.86 -50.51
CA GLU A 673 -0.79 17.51 -51.59
C GLU A 673 -1.50 17.38 -52.94
N LEU A 674 -2.09 16.22 -53.25
CA LEU A 674 -2.90 16.00 -54.46
C LEU A 674 -4.16 16.87 -54.45
N LYS A 675 -4.81 17.03 -53.30
CA LYS A 675 -5.98 17.89 -53.13
C LYS A 675 -5.61 19.37 -53.31
N GLU A 676 -4.54 19.86 -52.70
CA GLU A 676 -4.03 21.21 -52.92
C GLU A 676 -3.63 21.45 -54.38
N ALA A 677 -2.99 20.47 -55.03
CA ALA A 677 -2.64 20.53 -56.44
C ALA A 677 -3.89 20.59 -57.35
N ASN A 678 -4.94 19.81 -57.02
CA ASN A 678 -6.20 19.80 -57.75
C ASN A 678 -7.00 21.10 -57.53
N GLU A 679 -6.99 21.66 -56.32
CA GLU A 679 -7.57 22.98 -56.03
C GLU A 679 -6.83 24.10 -56.79
N ARG A 680 -5.49 24.05 -56.88
CA ARG A 680 -4.70 24.97 -57.73
C ARG A 680 -5.01 24.79 -59.23
N LEU A 681 -5.17 23.56 -59.70
CA LEU A 681 -5.59 23.26 -61.08
C LEU A 681 -7.00 23.77 -61.38
N GLN A 682 -7.95 23.64 -60.45
CA GLN A 682 -9.30 24.18 -60.59
C GLN A 682 -9.30 25.72 -60.58
N ALA A 683 -8.47 26.35 -59.74
CA ALA A 683 -8.29 27.80 -59.77
C ALA A 683 -7.71 28.29 -61.11
N MET A 684 -6.67 27.62 -61.63
CA MET A 684 -6.11 27.92 -62.96
C MET A 684 -7.13 27.68 -64.08
N ALA A 685 -7.91 26.60 -64.02
CA ALA A 685 -8.97 26.32 -64.99
C ALA A 685 -10.09 27.37 -64.93
N ALA A 686 -10.43 27.88 -63.75
CA ALA A 686 -11.38 28.98 -63.57
C ALA A 686 -10.85 30.30 -64.14
N ASP A 687 -9.58 30.64 -63.93
CA ASP A 687 -8.95 31.84 -64.52
C ASP A 687 -8.86 31.75 -66.07
N VAL A 688 -8.60 30.56 -66.62
CA VAL A 688 -8.62 30.31 -68.07
C VAL A 688 -10.05 30.39 -68.62
N ALA A 689 -11.04 29.81 -67.95
CA ALA A 689 -12.46 29.92 -68.32
C ALA A 689 -12.99 31.36 -68.20
N ALA A 690 -12.42 32.17 -67.30
CA ALA A 690 -12.68 33.61 -67.17
C ALA A 690 -11.94 34.47 -68.22
N GLY A 691 -11.22 33.86 -69.17
CA GLY A 691 -10.60 34.55 -70.30
C GLY A 691 -9.33 35.34 -69.98
N LYS A 692 -8.70 35.13 -68.81
CA LYS A 692 -7.43 35.78 -68.46
C LYS A 692 -6.25 35.05 -69.10
N VAL A 693 -5.83 35.50 -70.27
CA VAL A 693 -4.55 35.09 -70.86
C VAL A 693 -3.39 35.68 -70.04
N PRO A 694 -2.37 34.91 -69.64
CA PRO A 694 -1.20 35.46 -68.97
C PRO A 694 -0.38 36.33 -69.93
N SER A 695 -0.41 37.65 -69.72
CA SER A 695 0.35 38.62 -70.51
C SER A 695 1.82 38.65 -70.07
N GLY A 696 2.73 38.08 -70.87
CA GLY A 696 4.13 37.96 -70.47
C GLY A 696 5.16 37.57 -71.54
N ALA A 697 4.97 37.96 -72.81
CA ALA A 697 5.98 37.71 -73.85
C ALA A 697 6.00 38.77 -74.99
N ALA A 698 6.80 39.82 -74.82
CA ALA A 698 7.43 40.60 -75.90
C ALA A 698 8.45 41.60 -75.28
N GLY A 699 9.72 41.66 -75.71
CA GLY A 699 10.40 40.80 -76.68
C GLY A 699 11.90 41.11 -76.80
N GLY A 700 12.62 40.22 -77.47
CA GLY A 700 14.03 40.37 -77.88
C GLY A 700 14.20 39.80 -79.28
N SER A 701 14.77 40.59 -80.19
CA SER A 701 14.83 40.42 -81.64
C SER A 701 15.32 39.05 -82.17
N ALA A 702 14.79 38.67 -83.34
CA ALA A 702 15.03 37.39 -84.01
C ALA A 702 16.13 37.40 -85.09
N ALA A 703 16.78 36.25 -85.30
CA ALA A 703 17.22 35.64 -86.58
C ALA A 703 18.24 34.51 -86.27
N GLY A 704 18.19 33.32 -86.84
CA GLY A 704 17.20 32.72 -87.74
C GLY A 704 17.31 31.19 -87.74
N SER A 705 16.27 30.50 -88.15
CA SER A 705 16.14 29.03 -88.10
C SER A 705 16.69 28.32 -89.33
N GLY A 706 17.25 27.12 -89.13
CA GLY A 706 17.45 26.12 -90.17
C GLY A 706 16.85 24.77 -89.76
N PHE A 707 15.95 24.23 -90.58
CA PHE A 707 15.55 22.82 -90.63
C PHE A 707 16.81 21.89 -90.77
N SER A 708 16.84 20.61 -90.41
CA SER A 708 15.77 19.64 -90.05
C SER A 708 16.32 18.43 -89.24
N ASP A 709 15.40 17.51 -88.90
CA ASP A 709 15.57 16.06 -88.75
C ASP A 709 16.10 15.39 -87.46
N SER A 710 15.19 14.58 -86.90
CA SER A 710 15.36 13.16 -86.51
C SER A 710 15.33 12.77 -85.01
N LYS A 711 14.25 12.03 -84.69
CA LYS A 711 14.16 10.82 -83.86
C LYS A 711 14.81 10.77 -82.46
N ASN A 712 13.90 10.82 -81.46
CA ASN A 712 13.88 9.99 -80.24
C ASN A 712 14.43 8.55 -80.52
N SER A 713 15.20 7.84 -79.69
CA SER A 713 15.44 7.80 -78.22
C SER A 713 16.84 7.20 -77.95
N GLY A 714 17.52 7.27 -76.79
CA GLY A 714 17.18 7.83 -75.47
C GLY A 714 17.66 6.93 -74.31
N SER A 715 18.91 7.07 -73.84
CA SER A 715 19.40 6.55 -72.53
C SER A 715 20.85 6.96 -72.21
N GLY A 716 21.14 7.35 -70.95
CA GLY A 716 22.49 7.65 -70.41
C GLY A 716 22.87 9.14 -70.44
N ALA A 717 23.68 9.70 -69.54
CA ALA A 717 24.38 9.15 -68.36
C ALA A 717 24.75 10.29 -67.38
N GLY A 718 25.31 9.98 -66.20
CA GLY A 718 25.94 10.97 -65.30
C GLY A 718 27.42 11.24 -65.64
N PRO A 719 28.15 12.01 -64.82
CA PRO A 719 29.62 12.04 -64.79
C PRO A 719 30.16 11.10 -63.69
N GLY A 720 31.32 10.42 -63.76
CA GLY A 720 32.60 10.70 -64.45
C GLY A 720 33.62 11.17 -63.39
N SER A 721 34.88 10.72 -63.26
CA SER A 721 35.84 9.95 -64.09
C SER A 721 37.01 9.49 -63.16
N SER A 722 37.60 8.28 -63.11
CA SER A 722 38.21 7.35 -64.10
C SER A 722 39.76 7.43 -64.21
N GLY A 723 40.44 6.28 -64.07
CA GLY A 723 41.84 6.01 -64.45
C GLY A 723 42.44 4.85 -63.64
N SER A 724 43.17 3.85 -64.16
CA SER A 724 43.53 3.50 -65.55
C SER A 724 44.07 2.05 -65.65
N ALA A 725 43.97 1.40 -66.84
CA ALA A 725 44.71 0.20 -67.28
C ALA A 725 44.44 -1.16 -66.56
N ALA A 726 44.74 -2.36 -67.12
CA ALA A 726 44.71 -2.86 -68.51
C ALA A 726 44.85 -4.41 -68.54
N SER A 727 44.13 -5.09 -69.44
CA SER A 727 44.40 -6.42 -70.06
C SER A 727 44.79 -7.69 -69.25
N GLY A 728 44.04 -8.79 -69.49
CA GLY A 728 44.67 -10.07 -69.93
C GLY A 728 44.38 -11.37 -69.14
N ASN A 729 43.80 -12.38 -69.83
CA ASN A 729 43.70 -13.82 -69.49
C ASN A 729 42.90 -14.21 -68.21
N GLY A 730 42.25 -15.38 -68.07
CA GLY A 730 41.97 -16.50 -69.00
C GLY A 730 41.77 -17.84 -68.26
N ILE A 731 41.03 -18.79 -68.87
CA ILE A 731 41.07 -20.27 -68.68
C ILE A 731 40.21 -20.95 -67.55
N ASP A 732 39.25 -21.81 -68.00
CA ASP A 732 38.74 -23.12 -67.47
C ASP A 732 38.21 -23.34 -66.02
N SER A 733 37.37 -24.34 -65.69
CA SER A 733 36.45 -25.25 -66.45
C SER A 733 35.54 -26.10 -65.50
N GLY A 734 34.50 -26.79 -66.04
CA GLY A 734 33.74 -27.91 -65.40
C GLY A 734 32.52 -27.52 -64.52
N ALA A 735 31.27 -28.01 -64.63
CA ALA A 735 30.65 -29.25 -65.18
C ALA A 735 31.13 -30.56 -64.49
N SER A 736 30.39 -31.66 -64.20
CA SER A 736 28.97 -32.12 -64.34
C SER A 736 28.83 -33.52 -63.66
N ALA A 737 27.70 -34.24 -63.51
CA ALA A 737 26.25 -33.96 -63.30
C ALA A 737 25.44 -35.30 -63.19
N ASN A 738 24.32 -35.32 -62.44
CA ASN A 738 23.19 -36.32 -62.47
C ASN A 738 23.36 -37.82 -62.09
N GLY A 739 22.24 -38.40 -61.63
CA GLY A 739 21.82 -39.82 -61.82
C GLY A 739 21.61 -40.66 -60.53
N THR A 740 20.64 -41.56 -60.29
CA THR A 740 19.25 -41.91 -60.70
C THR A 740 19.02 -43.45 -60.52
N ALA A 741 18.07 -43.82 -59.64
CA ALA A 741 17.07 -44.92 -59.75
C ALA A 741 17.39 -46.45 -59.60
N GLY A 742 16.52 -47.13 -58.81
CA GLY A 742 16.09 -48.56 -58.89
C GLY A 742 16.85 -49.62 -58.06
N SER A 743 16.30 -50.76 -57.60
CA SER A 743 14.91 -51.20 -57.27
C SER A 743 14.91 -52.59 -56.54
N SER A 744 13.79 -52.97 -55.91
CA SER A 744 13.27 -54.35 -55.60
C SER A 744 13.90 -55.32 -54.56
N SER A 745 13.06 -55.61 -53.53
CA SER A 745 12.61 -56.92 -52.96
C SER A 745 13.47 -57.87 -52.06
N ASP A 746 12.85 -58.19 -50.90
CA ASP A 746 12.69 -59.51 -50.23
C ASP A 746 13.72 -60.17 -49.28
N SER A 747 13.73 -59.63 -48.05
CA SER A 747 13.28 -60.35 -46.82
C SER A 747 14.24 -61.24 -45.98
N ARG A 748 14.15 -60.99 -44.66
CA ARG A 748 14.56 -61.81 -43.49
C ARG A 748 16.07 -62.00 -43.21
N GLY A 749 16.65 -61.00 -42.53
CA GLY A 749 17.84 -61.13 -41.70
C GLY A 749 17.81 -60.12 -40.56
N ASN A 750 18.05 -60.57 -39.32
CA ASN A 750 18.03 -59.73 -38.11
C ASN A 750 19.29 -58.84 -38.03
N GLY A 751 19.16 -57.55 -37.71
CA GLY A 751 20.31 -56.65 -37.50
C GLY A 751 19.98 -55.16 -37.67
N GLY A 752 19.91 -54.42 -36.56
CA GLY A 752 19.72 -52.98 -36.58
C GLY A 752 21.04 -52.20 -36.59
N SER A 753 21.02 -50.98 -37.14
CA SER A 753 22.07 -49.98 -36.93
C SER A 753 21.47 -48.58 -36.76
N SER A 754 20.78 -48.38 -35.64
CA SER A 754 20.59 -47.03 -35.09
C SER A 754 21.97 -46.44 -34.79
N LEU A 755 22.38 -45.40 -35.52
CA LEU A 755 23.63 -44.69 -35.23
C LEU A 755 23.59 -44.15 -33.80
N SER A 756 24.53 -44.63 -33.00
CA SER A 756 24.52 -44.51 -31.55
C SER A 756 24.87 -43.10 -31.10
N PHE A 757 23.92 -42.42 -30.46
CA PHE A 757 24.24 -41.42 -29.45
C PHE A 757 24.98 -42.13 -28.32
N TYR A 758 26.31 -42.06 -28.33
CA TYR A 758 27.26 -42.06 -27.20
C TYR A 758 28.65 -42.26 -27.81
N ASP A 759 29.37 -41.17 -28.04
CA ASP A 759 30.83 -41.23 -28.00
C ASP A 759 31.40 -39.87 -27.59
N ASP A 760 31.39 -39.66 -26.28
CA ASP A 760 32.44 -38.89 -25.62
C ASP A 760 32.89 -39.69 -24.38
N LYS A 761 33.73 -40.70 -24.65
CA LYS A 761 34.11 -41.75 -23.69
C LYS A 761 34.79 -41.17 -22.44
N GLU A 762 35.40 -39.99 -22.53
CA GLU A 762 36.09 -39.34 -21.40
C GLU A 762 35.10 -38.79 -20.36
N LEU A 763 34.02 -38.13 -20.77
CA LEU A 763 32.97 -37.64 -19.85
C LEU A 763 32.28 -38.80 -19.13
N GLN A 764 32.00 -39.89 -19.85
CA GLN A 764 31.36 -41.07 -19.26
C GLN A 764 32.34 -41.83 -18.34
N ALA A 765 33.64 -41.84 -18.66
CA ALA A 765 34.68 -42.37 -17.76
C ALA A 765 34.84 -41.54 -16.47
N ILE A 766 34.78 -40.21 -16.53
CA ILE A 766 34.78 -39.32 -15.34
C ILE A 766 33.58 -39.61 -14.45
N PHE A 767 32.39 -39.73 -15.05
CA PHE A 767 31.13 -40.01 -14.36
C PHE A 767 31.15 -41.36 -13.64
N THR A 768 31.48 -42.45 -14.35
CA THR A 768 31.51 -43.80 -13.76
C THR A 768 32.61 -43.97 -12.71
N ARG A 769 33.78 -43.32 -12.89
CA ARG A 769 34.91 -43.42 -11.96
C ARG A 769 34.71 -42.64 -10.65
N THR A 770 33.76 -41.71 -10.63
CA THR A 770 33.45 -40.87 -9.46
C THR A 770 32.19 -41.30 -8.72
N TYR A 771 31.18 -41.87 -9.42
CA TYR A 771 29.86 -42.19 -8.83
C TYR A 771 29.34 -43.62 -9.05
N GLY A 772 30.05 -44.49 -9.78
CA GLY A 772 29.66 -45.88 -10.03
C GLY A 772 28.63 -46.09 -11.15
N GLU A 773 28.29 -47.34 -11.47
CA GLU A 773 27.37 -47.63 -12.58
C GLU A 773 25.89 -47.31 -12.27
N PRO A 774 25.16 -46.65 -13.19
CA PRO A 774 23.76 -46.31 -12.99
C PRO A 774 22.85 -47.54 -13.16
N LYS A 775 22.07 -47.86 -12.12
CA LYS A 775 21.03 -48.89 -12.20
C LYS A 775 19.88 -48.44 -13.12
N ARG A 776 19.76 -49.07 -14.30
CA ARG A 776 18.56 -48.94 -15.15
C ARG A 776 17.31 -49.39 -14.41
N LYS A 777 16.30 -48.52 -14.32
CA LYS A 777 14.90 -48.93 -14.23
C LYS A 777 14.28 -48.90 -15.63
N LEU A 778 13.46 -49.89 -15.93
CA LEU A 778 12.82 -50.06 -17.22
C LEU A 778 11.71 -49.03 -17.43
N VAL A 779 11.53 -48.62 -18.69
CA VAL A 779 10.34 -47.92 -19.17
C VAL A 779 9.25 -48.98 -19.39
N SER A 780 8.05 -48.74 -18.88
CA SER A 780 6.84 -49.45 -19.30
C SER A 780 5.66 -48.49 -19.39
N ASP A 781 5.08 -48.46 -20.57
CA ASP A 781 3.69 -48.15 -20.89
C ASP A 781 3.20 -46.71 -20.68
N TYR A 782 3.31 -45.95 -21.77
CA TYR A 782 2.22 -45.08 -22.20
C TYR A 782 0.90 -45.87 -22.22
N ASP A 783 -0.15 -45.33 -21.60
CA ASP A 783 -1.51 -45.55 -22.07
C ASP A 783 -2.14 -44.22 -22.47
N SER A 784 -3.13 -44.29 -23.36
CA SER A 784 -3.62 -43.19 -24.17
C SER A 784 -5.13 -43.04 -24.05
N ARG A 785 -5.55 -41.78 -24.23
CA ARG A 785 -6.93 -41.31 -24.45
C ARG A 785 -7.77 -40.92 -23.22
N THR A 786 -8.44 -39.78 -23.45
CA THR A 786 -9.85 -39.46 -23.16
C THR A 786 -10.30 -38.90 -21.80
N VAL A 787 -10.93 -37.72 -21.95
CA VAL A 787 -12.15 -37.21 -21.27
C VAL A 787 -11.97 -36.30 -20.06
N ILE A 788 -12.40 -35.06 -20.28
CA ILE A 788 -12.76 -34.04 -19.28
C ILE A 788 -13.87 -34.59 -18.38
N ARG A 789 -13.67 -34.58 -17.06
CA ARG A 789 -14.77 -34.55 -16.08
C ARG A 789 -14.34 -33.85 -14.79
N ALA A 790 -14.99 -32.73 -14.49
CA ALA A 790 -14.88 -32.07 -13.21
C ALA A 790 -15.63 -32.86 -12.13
N LYS A 791 -15.04 -32.99 -10.94
CA LYS A 791 -15.76 -32.93 -9.64
C LYS A 791 -14.80 -32.92 -8.43
N ASN A 792 -15.13 -32.04 -7.49
CA ASN A 792 -14.87 -32.10 -6.04
C ASN A 792 -13.41 -32.25 -5.57
N ALA A 793 -12.77 -31.10 -5.28
CA ALA A 793 -11.57 -31.04 -4.45
C ALA A 793 -11.94 -31.07 -2.96
N SER A 794 -11.59 -32.16 -2.27
CA SER A 794 -11.42 -32.17 -0.81
C SER A 794 -9.97 -31.79 -0.47
N PRO A 795 -9.69 -31.14 0.68
CA PRO A 795 -8.37 -30.56 0.94
C PRO A 795 -7.26 -31.61 1.00
N ALA A 796 -6.19 -31.37 0.23
CA ALA A 796 -5.01 -32.22 0.24
C ALA A 796 -4.26 -32.12 1.58
N LYS A 797 -3.86 -33.27 2.13
CA LYS A 797 -2.92 -33.30 3.27
C LYS A 797 -1.56 -32.76 2.82
N PRO A 798 -0.83 -32.01 3.67
CA PRO A 798 0.50 -31.53 3.32
C PRO A 798 1.44 -32.72 3.12
N VAL A 799 2.01 -32.82 1.92
CA VAL A 799 3.07 -33.78 1.62
C VAL A 799 4.31 -33.32 2.37
N LYS A 800 4.83 -34.16 3.28
CA LYS A 800 6.18 -33.97 3.82
C LYS A 800 7.18 -34.28 2.72
N GLU A 801 7.67 -33.24 2.05
CA GLU A 801 8.83 -33.37 1.17
C GLU A 801 10.03 -33.86 1.99
N LYS A 802 10.73 -34.85 1.45
CA LYS A 802 12.04 -35.25 1.94
C LYS A 802 13.06 -34.39 1.24
N ASN A 803 13.83 -33.60 1.99
CA ASN A 803 14.99 -32.89 1.49
C ASN A 803 16.08 -33.90 1.05
N GLU A 804 16.06 -34.29 -0.22
CA GLU A 804 17.29 -34.57 -0.95
C GLU A 804 17.83 -33.22 -1.47
N PRO A 805 19.14 -32.94 -1.37
CA PRO A 805 19.68 -31.65 -1.80
C PRO A 805 19.52 -31.52 -3.33
N ALA A 806 18.84 -30.46 -3.77
CA ALA A 806 18.88 -30.09 -5.18
C ALA A 806 20.30 -29.66 -5.53
N ASP A 807 20.90 -30.29 -6.55
CA ASP A 807 22.26 -29.93 -7.00
C ASP A 807 22.26 -28.49 -7.52
N GLU A 808 22.80 -27.56 -6.71
CA GLU A 808 22.95 -26.14 -7.04
C GLU A 808 24.31 -25.90 -7.69
N TYR A 809 24.30 -25.23 -8.86
CA TYR A 809 25.48 -24.98 -9.68
C TYR A 809 25.80 -23.49 -9.74
N LEU A 810 27.09 -23.15 -9.71
CA LEU A 810 27.60 -21.81 -9.97
C LEU A 810 28.58 -21.85 -11.15
N LEU A 811 28.21 -21.19 -12.25
CA LEU A 811 29.09 -20.93 -13.39
C LEU A 811 29.75 -19.55 -13.21
N VAL A 812 31.08 -19.47 -13.36
CA VAL A 812 31.84 -18.22 -13.21
C VAL A 812 32.63 -17.94 -14.47
N ASP A 813 32.42 -16.76 -15.05
CA ASP A 813 33.28 -16.22 -16.10
C ASP A 813 34.59 -15.70 -15.47
N GLY A 814 35.67 -16.46 -15.64
CA GLY A 814 36.92 -16.24 -14.94
C GLY A 814 37.61 -14.94 -15.30
N TYR A 815 37.53 -14.47 -16.56
CA TYR A 815 38.18 -13.22 -16.97
C TYR A 815 37.33 -12.00 -16.66
N ASN A 816 36.00 -12.07 -16.83
CA ASN A 816 35.12 -10.97 -16.45
C ASN A 816 35.26 -10.64 -14.95
N ILE A 817 35.32 -11.65 -14.09
CA ILE A 817 35.56 -11.45 -12.65
C ILE A 817 36.98 -10.91 -12.36
N ILE A 818 38.03 -11.42 -13.02
CA ILE A 818 39.41 -10.94 -12.80
C ILE A 818 39.55 -9.45 -13.15
N PHE A 819 38.99 -8.99 -14.26
CA PHE A 819 39.13 -7.60 -14.68
C PHE A 819 38.15 -6.65 -13.98
N ALA A 820 37.02 -7.14 -13.47
CA ALA A 820 36.05 -6.33 -12.71
C ALA A 820 36.44 -6.13 -11.23
N TRP A 821 37.28 -6.98 -10.64
CA TRP A 821 37.73 -6.84 -9.25
C TRP A 821 39.12 -6.20 -9.20
N GLU A 822 39.23 -4.98 -8.66
CA GLU A 822 40.48 -4.20 -8.56
C GLU A 822 41.66 -5.05 -8.07
N GLU A 823 41.51 -5.77 -6.96
CA GLU A 823 42.54 -6.65 -6.40
C GLU A 823 43.02 -7.80 -7.31
N LEU A 824 42.19 -8.25 -8.25
CA LEU A 824 42.53 -9.29 -9.22
C LEU A 824 43.08 -8.68 -10.51
N SER A 825 42.58 -7.51 -10.91
CA SER A 825 43.02 -6.74 -12.07
C SER A 825 44.46 -6.22 -11.88
N ASP A 826 44.77 -5.65 -10.71
CA ASP A 826 46.13 -5.22 -10.34
C ASP A 826 47.12 -6.39 -10.35
N LEU A 827 46.67 -7.57 -9.89
CA LEU A 827 47.46 -8.80 -9.93
C LEU A 827 47.62 -9.34 -11.35
N ALA A 828 46.60 -9.23 -12.20
CA ALA A 828 46.63 -9.66 -13.60
C ALA A 828 47.58 -8.79 -14.45
N ALA A 829 47.69 -7.50 -14.13
CA ALA A 829 48.65 -6.59 -14.75
C ALA A 829 50.13 -6.99 -14.50
N VAL A 830 50.41 -7.68 -13.39
CA VAL A 830 51.73 -8.24 -13.07
C VAL A 830 51.88 -9.68 -13.57
N SER A 831 50.86 -10.52 -13.37
CA SER A 831 50.80 -11.90 -13.86
C SER A 831 49.35 -12.40 -13.92
N ILE A 832 48.85 -12.61 -15.13
CA ILE A 832 47.52 -13.18 -15.39
C ILE A 832 47.37 -14.56 -14.71
N ASP A 833 48.42 -15.39 -14.71
CA ASP A 833 48.38 -16.70 -14.06
C ASP A 833 48.21 -16.57 -12.54
N ALA A 834 48.87 -15.59 -11.90
CA ALA A 834 48.71 -15.33 -10.46
C ALA A 834 47.29 -14.86 -10.11
N ALA A 835 46.66 -14.03 -10.97
CA ALA A 835 45.28 -13.63 -10.81
C ALA A 835 44.30 -14.82 -10.95
N ARG A 836 44.52 -15.73 -11.92
CA ARG A 836 43.72 -16.96 -12.04
C ARG A 836 43.83 -17.83 -10.79
N TYR A 837 45.03 -18.06 -10.27
CA TYR A 837 45.21 -18.84 -9.03
C TYR A 837 44.52 -18.18 -7.83
N LYS A 838 44.65 -16.86 -7.64
CA LYS A 838 43.97 -16.15 -6.54
C LYS A 838 42.43 -16.26 -6.65
N LEU A 839 41.86 -16.12 -7.85
CA LEU A 839 40.42 -16.34 -8.05
C LEU A 839 40.02 -17.79 -7.75
N MET A 840 40.78 -18.77 -8.23
CA MET A 840 40.51 -20.19 -7.99
C MET A 840 40.56 -20.57 -6.51
N ASP A 841 41.46 -19.97 -5.71
CA ASP A 841 41.50 -20.14 -4.25
C ASP A 841 40.28 -19.50 -3.55
N ILE A 842 39.84 -18.31 -3.99
CA ILE A 842 38.62 -17.66 -3.47
C ILE A 842 37.40 -18.54 -3.71
N LEU A 843 37.23 -19.05 -4.94
CA LEU A 843 36.13 -19.94 -5.33
C LEU A 843 36.17 -21.29 -4.59
N SER A 844 37.36 -21.83 -4.35
CA SER A 844 37.58 -23.06 -3.56
C SER A 844 37.07 -22.92 -2.12
N ASN A 845 37.40 -21.79 -1.47
CA ASN A 845 36.88 -21.48 -0.13
C ASN A 845 35.36 -21.26 -0.13
N TYR A 846 34.82 -20.55 -1.13
CA TYR A 846 33.38 -20.32 -1.27
C TYR A 846 32.58 -21.62 -1.42
N GLN A 847 33.04 -22.52 -2.31
CA GLN A 847 32.47 -23.85 -2.47
C GLN A 847 32.52 -24.66 -1.17
N GLY A 848 33.64 -24.61 -0.44
CA GLY A 848 33.82 -25.33 0.82
C GLY A 848 32.78 -24.98 1.88
N PHE A 849 32.35 -23.71 1.92
CA PHE A 849 31.33 -23.21 2.83
C PHE A 849 29.90 -23.44 2.32
N ARG A 850 29.60 -23.02 1.08
CA ARG A 850 28.25 -23.10 0.49
C ARG A 850 27.84 -24.51 0.05
N LYS A 851 28.79 -25.43 -0.16
CA LYS A 851 28.59 -26.83 -0.63
C LYS A 851 27.90 -26.98 -1.99
N ILE A 852 27.98 -25.96 -2.84
CA ILE A 852 27.46 -25.95 -4.22
C ILE A 852 28.49 -26.50 -5.21
N CYS A 853 28.10 -26.79 -6.45
CA CYS A 853 29.02 -27.19 -7.52
C CYS A 853 29.54 -25.96 -8.28
N VAL A 854 30.83 -25.62 -8.16
CA VAL A 854 31.41 -24.45 -8.85
C VAL A 854 32.19 -24.90 -10.09
N ILE A 855 31.93 -24.20 -11.20
CA ILE A 855 32.63 -24.34 -12.48
C ILE A 855 33.11 -22.94 -12.90
N VAL A 856 34.42 -22.74 -12.98
CA VAL A 856 35.02 -21.50 -13.52
C VAL A 856 35.55 -21.75 -14.93
N VAL A 857 35.24 -20.84 -15.85
CA VAL A 857 35.57 -20.94 -17.28
C VAL A 857 36.57 -19.85 -17.64
N PHE A 858 37.64 -20.20 -18.34
CA PHE A 858 38.63 -19.27 -18.86
C PHE A 858 38.83 -19.47 -20.37
N ASP A 859 38.91 -18.39 -21.13
CA ASP A 859 39.33 -18.42 -22.53
C ASP A 859 40.76 -18.96 -22.72
N ALA A 860 40.93 -19.81 -23.72
CA ALA A 860 42.22 -20.33 -24.14
C ALA A 860 43.04 -19.35 -25.02
N TYR A 861 43.22 -18.11 -24.57
CA TYR A 861 43.75 -17.03 -25.43
C TYR A 861 45.26 -17.11 -25.77
N LYS A 862 46.05 -18.07 -25.25
CA LYS A 862 47.52 -18.15 -25.50
C LYS A 862 48.13 -19.57 -25.56
N VAL A 863 47.43 -20.58 -26.10
CA VAL A 863 48.06 -21.89 -26.38
C VAL A 863 47.65 -22.42 -27.77
N PRO A 864 48.55 -22.39 -28.78
CA PRO A 864 48.25 -22.92 -30.11
C PRO A 864 47.97 -24.43 -30.08
N GLY A 865 46.86 -24.88 -30.65
CA GLY A 865 46.47 -26.30 -30.67
C GLY A 865 45.85 -26.80 -29.35
N GLY A 866 45.25 -25.90 -28.57
CA GLY A 866 44.62 -26.24 -27.28
C GLY A 866 43.35 -27.10 -27.41
N VAL A 867 43.41 -28.34 -26.91
CA VAL A 867 42.23 -29.17 -26.65
C VAL A 867 41.57 -28.72 -25.33
N GLU A 868 40.23 -28.78 -25.26
CA GLU A 868 39.46 -28.46 -24.04
C GLU A 868 40.02 -29.21 -22.83
N LYS A 869 40.33 -28.45 -21.78
CA LYS A 869 41.06 -28.97 -20.63
C LYS A 869 40.28 -28.72 -19.35
N VAL A 870 39.47 -29.71 -18.97
CA VAL A 870 38.81 -29.73 -17.67
C VAL A 870 39.83 -30.17 -16.62
N GLN A 871 40.13 -29.31 -15.66
CA GLN A 871 41.02 -29.60 -14.53
C GLN A 871 40.26 -29.41 -13.22
N LYS A 872 40.42 -30.35 -12.28
CA LYS A 872 39.92 -30.17 -10.92
C LYS A 872 40.97 -29.44 -10.08
N TYR A 873 40.59 -28.32 -9.48
CA TYR A 873 41.45 -27.57 -8.57
C TYR A 873 40.83 -27.59 -7.18
N HIS A 874 41.47 -28.28 -6.23
CA HIS A 874 40.88 -28.59 -4.92
C HIS A 874 39.47 -29.22 -5.05
N ASN A 875 38.42 -28.49 -4.72
CA ASN A 875 37.01 -28.88 -4.83
C ASN A 875 36.31 -28.34 -6.09
N ILE A 876 36.80 -27.27 -6.72
CA ILE A 876 36.19 -26.62 -7.90
C ILE A 876 36.58 -27.31 -9.21
N ASN A 877 35.73 -27.14 -10.23
CA ASN A 877 36.06 -27.52 -11.61
C ASN A 877 36.51 -26.28 -12.39
N VAL A 878 37.60 -26.41 -13.14
CA VAL A 878 38.16 -25.35 -13.98
C VAL A 878 38.13 -25.82 -15.42
N VAL A 879 37.56 -25.02 -16.31
CA VAL A 879 37.48 -25.30 -17.74
C VAL A 879 38.28 -24.26 -18.50
N TYR A 880 39.19 -24.72 -19.35
CA TYR A 880 39.78 -23.92 -20.41
C TYR A 880 39.12 -24.30 -21.74
N THR A 881 38.56 -23.31 -22.44
CA THR A 881 37.80 -23.52 -23.69
C THR A 881 38.70 -23.95 -24.87
N LYS A 882 38.11 -24.22 -26.03
CA LYS A 882 38.86 -24.54 -27.26
C LYS A 882 39.28 -23.26 -27.97
N GLU A 883 40.32 -23.33 -28.81
CA GLU A 883 40.88 -22.17 -29.54
C GLU A 883 39.86 -21.40 -30.42
N ALA A 884 38.68 -21.98 -30.70
CA ALA A 884 37.59 -21.38 -31.48
C ALA A 884 36.25 -21.25 -30.70
N GLU A 885 36.27 -21.29 -29.37
CA GLU A 885 35.08 -21.18 -28.51
C GLU A 885 35.35 -20.24 -27.33
N THR A 886 34.56 -19.16 -27.19
CA THR A 886 34.71 -18.23 -26.06
C THR A 886 34.10 -18.78 -24.77
N ALA A 887 34.55 -18.28 -23.63
CA ALA A 887 33.98 -18.56 -22.32
C ALA A 887 32.46 -18.30 -22.32
N ASP A 888 32.03 -17.22 -22.97
CA ASP A 888 30.62 -16.83 -23.17
C ASP A 888 29.81 -17.94 -23.86
N GLN A 889 30.30 -18.41 -25.01
CA GLN A 889 29.65 -19.47 -25.78
C GLN A 889 29.61 -20.80 -25.01
N TYR A 890 30.63 -21.07 -24.19
CA TYR A 890 30.65 -22.25 -23.32
C TYR A 890 29.64 -22.12 -22.18
N ILE A 891 29.62 -20.98 -21.49
CA ILE A 891 28.68 -20.67 -20.39
C ILE A 891 27.24 -20.70 -20.91
N GLU A 892 26.95 -20.13 -22.08
CA GLU A 892 25.65 -20.20 -22.75
C GLU A 892 25.22 -21.66 -23.01
N LYS A 893 26.08 -22.45 -23.69
CA LYS A 893 25.79 -23.87 -24.00
C LYS A 893 25.57 -24.73 -22.76
N VAL A 894 26.29 -24.45 -21.67
CA VAL A 894 26.13 -25.15 -20.39
C VAL A 894 24.85 -24.67 -19.70
N ALA A 895 24.61 -23.37 -19.58
CA ALA A 895 23.41 -22.80 -18.96
C ALA A 895 22.12 -23.28 -19.63
N ILE A 896 22.06 -23.33 -20.97
CA ILE A 896 20.92 -23.91 -21.70
C ILE A 896 20.73 -25.41 -21.36
N ARG A 897 21.82 -26.16 -21.19
CA ARG A 897 21.80 -27.62 -20.95
C ARG A 897 21.39 -27.97 -19.51
N ILE A 898 21.81 -27.19 -18.51
CA ILE A 898 21.61 -27.50 -17.08
C ILE A 898 20.55 -26.61 -16.40
N GLY A 899 20.37 -25.36 -16.84
CA GLY A 899 19.48 -24.37 -16.20
C GLY A 899 18.01 -24.79 -16.13
N ARG A 900 17.52 -25.54 -17.12
CA ARG A 900 16.15 -26.11 -17.11
C ARG A 900 15.98 -27.33 -16.19
N ARG A 901 17.05 -27.86 -15.60
CA ARG A 901 17.04 -29.07 -14.75
C ARG A 901 17.57 -28.85 -13.34
N TYR A 902 18.43 -27.85 -13.15
CA TYR A 902 19.16 -27.60 -11.92
C TYR A 902 19.14 -26.10 -11.60
N ARG A 903 19.11 -25.78 -10.29
CA ARG A 903 19.23 -24.41 -9.81
C ARG A 903 20.63 -23.90 -10.14
N THR A 904 20.71 -23.08 -11.20
CA THR A 904 21.98 -22.65 -11.79
C THR A 904 22.11 -21.15 -11.63
N THR A 905 23.18 -20.73 -10.96
CA THR A 905 23.60 -19.34 -10.83
C THR A 905 24.77 -19.08 -11.77
N VAL A 906 24.82 -17.90 -12.39
CA VAL A 906 25.94 -17.49 -13.25
C VAL A 906 26.46 -16.13 -12.81
N ALA A 907 27.77 -16.02 -12.65
CA ALA A 907 28.47 -14.79 -12.32
C ALA A 907 29.17 -14.20 -13.56
N THR A 908 28.63 -13.10 -14.09
CA THR A 908 29.22 -12.31 -15.19
C THR A 908 28.60 -10.92 -15.25
N SER A 909 29.35 -9.94 -15.76
CA SER A 909 28.92 -8.55 -15.97
C SER A 909 28.67 -8.21 -17.46
N ASP A 910 28.79 -9.18 -18.37
CA ASP A 910 28.52 -8.94 -19.78
C ASP A 910 27.00 -8.85 -20.07
N GLY A 911 26.55 -7.67 -20.53
CA GLY A 911 25.13 -7.40 -20.73
C GLY A 911 24.40 -8.33 -21.72
N VAL A 912 25.10 -8.86 -22.72
CA VAL A 912 24.51 -9.79 -23.71
C VAL A 912 24.29 -11.16 -23.07
N ILE A 913 25.31 -11.66 -22.37
CA ILE A 913 25.25 -12.95 -21.66
C ILE A 913 24.21 -12.88 -20.53
N GLN A 914 24.18 -11.78 -19.77
CA GLN A 914 23.19 -11.53 -18.70
C GLN A 914 21.74 -11.64 -19.21
N LEU A 915 21.46 -11.09 -20.39
CA LEU A 915 20.14 -11.15 -21.02
C LEU A 915 19.75 -12.60 -21.40
N ILE A 916 20.69 -13.36 -21.97
CA ILE A 916 20.48 -14.76 -22.40
C ILE A 916 20.30 -15.69 -21.19
N ILE A 917 21.06 -15.49 -20.11
CA ILE A 917 20.94 -16.29 -18.88
C ILE A 917 19.57 -16.11 -18.23
N ARG A 918 19.07 -14.86 -18.18
CA ARG A 918 17.74 -14.54 -17.64
C ARG A 918 16.61 -15.19 -18.44
N SER A 919 16.71 -15.29 -19.78
CA SER A 919 15.68 -15.94 -20.59
C SER A 919 15.57 -17.46 -20.37
N GLN A 920 16.63 -18.11 -19.89
CA GLN A 920 16.64 -19.54 -19.56
C GLN A 920 16.25 -19.86 -18.10
N GLY A 921 15.87 -18.86 -17.30
CA GLY A 921 15.43 -19.05 -15.90
C GLY A 921 16.56 -19.29 -14.88
N CYS A 922 17.81 -19.02 -15.26
CA CYS A 922 18.97 -19.08 -14.36
C CYS A 922 19.05 -17.84 -13.46
N ILE A 923 19.65 -18.01 -12.28
CA ILE A 923 19.98 -16.89 -11.38
C ILE A 923 21.23 -16.20 -11.92
N LEU A 924 21.28 -14.87 -11.82
CA LEU A 924 22.38 -14.06 -12.32
C LEU A 924 22.96 -13.20 -11.20
N TRP A 925 24.29 -13.15 -11.11
CA TRP A 925 25.04 -12.19 -10.31
C TRP A 925 25.97 -11.38 -11.21
N SER A 926 25.99 -10.05 -11.06
CA SER A 926 27.07 -9.24 -11.62
C SER A 926 28.38 -9.54 -10.89
N ALA A 927 29.53 -9.12 -11.44
CA ALA A 927 30.80 -9.25 -10.73
C ALA A 927 30.78 -8.52 -9.37
N ARG A 928 30.00 -7.43 -9.25
CA ARG A 928 29.82 -6.71 -7.99
C ARG A 928 28.99 -7.50 -6.98
N ASP A 929 27.80 -7.97 -7.37
CA ASP A 929 26.93 -8.74 -6.47
C ASP A 929 27.65 -10.01 -5.98
N PHE A 930 28.40 -10.65 -6.89
CA PHE A 930 29.20 -11.81 -6.56
C PHE A 930 30.34 -11.49 -5.60
N ARG A 931 31.00 -10.32 -5.73
CA ARG A 931 31.99 -9.83 -4.77
C ARG A 931 31.38 -9.61 -3.39
N GLU A 932 30.23 -8.92 -3.32
CA GLU A 932 29.54 -8.62 -2.05
C GLU A 932 29.11 -9.91 -1.33
N GLU A 933 28.62 -10.93 -2.04
CA GLU A 933 28.30 -12.25 -1.49
C GLU A 933 29.56 -13.07 -1.10
N ILE A 934 30.66 -12.96 -1.85
CA ILE A 934 31.96 -13.56 -1.49
C ILE A 934 32.52 -12.93 -0.21
N GLU A 935 32.45 -11.60 -0.06
CA GLU A 935 32.88 -10.88 1.14
C GLU A 935 31.97 -11.20 2.35
N ARG A 936 30.66 -11.31 2.12
CA ARG A 936 29.67 -11.73 3.13
C ARG A 936 29.96 -13.15 3.64
N VAL A 937 30.22 -14.10 2.73
CA VAL A 937 30.63 -15.47 3.09
C VAL A 937 32.02 -15.47 3.75
N GLY A 938 32.95 -14.61 3.33
CA GLY A 938 34.25 -14.43 3.99
C GLY A 938 34.13 -13.97 5.46
N LYS A 939 33.20 -13.06 5.76
CA LYS A 939 32.86 -12.66 7.14
C LYS A 939 32.27 -13.83 7.92
N LEU A 940 31.30 -14.56 7.36
CA LEU A 940 30.70 -15.73 8.00
C LEU A 940 31.72 -16.86 8.29
N ILE A 941 32.62 -17.16 7.34
CA ILE A 941 33.74 -18.09 7.53
C ILE A 941 34.67 -17.62 8.66
N SER A 942 34.91 -16.30 8.77
CA SER A 942 35.76 -15.73 9.82
C SER A 942 35.09 -15.79 11.19
N GLU A 943 33.78 -15.58 11.26
CA GLU A 943 32.98 -15.73 12.49
C GLU A 943 32.86 -17.20 12.92
N GLU A 944 32.67 -18.15 11.99
CA GLU A 944 32.71 -19.59 12.31
C GLU A 944 34.11 -20.03 12.76
N LYS A 945 35.18 -19.55 12.11
CA LYS A 945 36.55 -19.75 12.60
C LYS A 945 36.71 -19.18 14.02
N GLY A 946 36.18 -17.98 14.30
CA GLY A 946 36.13 -17.38 15.64
C GLY A 946 35.42 -18.25 16.69
N LYS A 947 34.28 -18.85 16.31
CA LYS A 947 33.52 -19.79 17.16
C LYS A 947 34.26 -21.13 17.35
N HIS A 948 34.96 -21.62 16.34
CA HIS A 948 35.74 -22.86 16.41
C HIS A 948 37.17 -22.70 16.98
N THR A 949 37.70 -21.47 17.10
CA THR A 949 38.88 -21.17 17.92
C THR A 949 38.65 -21.31 19.43
N GLY A 950 37.49 -21.80 19.86
CA GLY A 950 37.23 -22.20 21.25
C GLY A 950 38.08 -23.37 21.77
N ASN A 951 38.84 -24.10 20.92
CA ASN A 951 39.60 -25.28 21.38
C ASN A 951 40.98 -25.51 20.72
N ALA A 952 41.58 -24.49 20.10
CA ALA A 952 42.94 -24.56 19.54
C ALA A 952 43.81 -23.39 20.02
N LYS A 953 44.13 -23.37 21.32
CA LYS A 953 45.08 -22.39 21.88
C LYS A 953 46.51 -22.68 21.42
N ASN A 954 47.18 -21.67 20.87
CA ASN A 954 48.58 -21.30 21.11
C ASN A 954 49.57 -22.42 21.54
N TYR A 955 49.93 -23.33 20.64
CA TYR A 955 50.92 -24.38 20.94
C TYR A 955 52.40 -24.02 20.66
N LEU A 956 52.73 -22.86 20.08
CA LEU A 956 54.14 -22.47 19.85
C LEU A 956 54.80 -21.65 20.96
N PHE A 957 54.04 -20.94 21.81
CA PHE A 957 54.62 -19.89 22.68
C PHE A 957 54.22 -19.96 24.16
N ALA A 958 53.49 -21.01 24.58
CA ALA A 958 53.00 -21.17 25.96
C ALA A 958 54.12 -21.44 27.02
N HIS A 959 55.37 -21.62 26.59
CA HIS A 959 56.53 -21.91 27.45
C HIS A 959 57.71 -20.96 27.25
N ALA A 960 57.51 -19.83 26.56
CA ALA A 960 58.56 -18.82 26.38
C ALA A 960 58.51 -17.76 27.49
N ASP A 961 59.67 -17.42 28.04
CA ASP A 961 59.87 -16.36 29.04
C ASP A 961 59.23 -15.03 28.60
N GLU A 962 58.67 -14.23 29.52
CA GLU A 962 57.97 -12.96 29.19
C GLU A 962 58.82 -11.98 28.37
N GLU A 963 60.14 -11.93 28.60
CA GLU A 963 61.06 -11.11 27.80
C GLU A 963 61.14 -11.58 26.34
N THR A 964 61.14 -12.90 26.11
CA THR A 964 61.19 -13.51 24.78
C THR A 964 59.89 -13.27 24.01
N GLN A 965 58.74 -13.30 24.70
CA GLN A 965 57.44 -12.94 24.10
C GLN A 965 57.42 -11.47 23.67
N LYS A 966 57.84 -10.54 24.55
CA LYS A 966 57.90 -9.09 24.24
C LYS A 966 58.87 -8.77 23.10
N TYR A 967 60.02 -9.45 23.04
CA TYR A 967 60.97 -9.32 21.94
C TYR A 967 60.34 -9.72 20.59
N LEU A 968 59.70 -10.90 20.53
CA LEU A 968 59.06 -11.39 19.31
C LEU A 968 57.84 -10.57 18.88
N GLU A 969 57.08 -10.02 19.84
CA GLU A 969 55.95 -9.13 19.56
C GLU A 969 56.41 -7.77 18.99
N ALA A 970 57.53 -7.23 19.48
CA ALA A 970 58.17 -6.04 18.90
C ALA A 970 58.68 -6.28 17.47
N VAL A 971 59.28 -7.45 17.20
CA VAL A 971 59.69 -7.87 15.84
C VAL A 971 58.47 -8.03 14.91
N ARG A 972 57.37 -8.62 15.39
CA ARG A 972 56.11 -8.73 14.64
C ARG A 972 55.50 -7.37 14.28
N LEU A 973 55.73 -6.36 15.10
CA LEU A 973 55.35 -4.95 14.86
C LEU A 973 56.38 -4.16 14.03
N GLY A 974 57.36 -4.83 13.42
CA GLY A 974 58.34 -4.21 12.51
C GLY A 974 59.40 -3.34 13.20
N LYS A 975 59.54 -3.43 14.52
CA LYS A 975 60.64 -2.78 15.26
C LYS A 975 61.82 -3.75 15.36
N ASN A 976 63.05 -3.24 15.28
CA ASN A 976 64.29 -3.99 15.51
C ASN A 976 64.82 -3.74 16.94
N PRO A 977 64.38 -4.49 17.96
CA PRO A 977 65.05 -4.52 19.26
C PRO A 977 66.38 -5.31 19.16
N GLU A 978 67.37 -4.95 19.97
CA GLU A 978 68.63 -5.71 20.08
C GLU A 978 68.43 -7.02 20.89
N ILE A 979 69.19 -8.06 20.53
CA ILE A 979 69.10 -9.39 21.13
C ILE A 979 69.82 -9.41 22.49
N PRO A 980 69.15 -9.75 23.61
CA PRO A 980 69.82 -9.93 24.89
C PRO A 980 70.63 -11.24 24.92
N TYR A 981 71.96 -11.13 24.96
CA TYR A 981 72.83 -12.27 25.26
C TYR A 981 72.66 -12.70 26.73
N LYS A 982 72.09 -13.88 26.98
CA LYS A 982 72.08 -14.49 28.31
C LYS A 982 73.51 -14.92 28.73
N LYS A 983 73.78 -14.79 30.03
CA LYS A 983 74.84 -15.50 30.75
C LYS A 983 74.26 -16.76 31.40
#